data_AF-A0A1D2QXB4-F1
#
_entry.id   AF-A0A1D2QXB4-F1
#
_cell.length_a   1.000
_cell.length_b   1.000
_cell.length_c   1.000
_cell.angle_alpha   90.00
_cell.angle_beta   90.00
_cell.angle_gamma   90.00
#
_symmetry.space_group_name_H-M   'P 1'
#
loop_
_entity.id
_entity.type
_entity.pdbx_description
1 polymer ?
#
loop_
_entity_poly.entity_id
_entity_poly.type
_entity_poly.pdbx_seq_one_letter_code
_entity_poly.pdbx_strand_id
1 'polypeptide(L)'
;MKIEGKDIKVYVGEVIQEAQKKSFKDAVGGDWEEKMGPTPMPQVSDLRHWDKHLLDRYKPKYHAFIKQCQFCAYGPCDLDKGRRGACGIDLDTQMARESLFLAVTGCAAHSAHGRHQVHYLIEKFGRDLPLNVAENTEVEAPNIRLVCGFKPETLGDLEKAISYVEEQLCHLLSALHMGQECNDFDFNSKALHAGMLDHVGMEVCDIAQITALGFPKGDTGPELTEIGFASVDRSKPVILCIGHNVAGGTEILDYAAEKDYDVEVAGLCCTALDIGRYEPKAKIIGQLSYELPYIRSGIADTIVLDEQCIRVDSIENAKKLGIPVITTSDKNSGGFEDMSHEDADKIVKKLVFGDLPGVYLPDLEKAGEVAVKTAVFMKEKDKDKKREKNDKSDCFTCTDCGLCSKACPVGVDPQLVIRSINKIYNKEYKPKKDDLEFLGQEEILERIGTCVFCGRCESWCPKDIPVVSVYSDIYRESFSKDKAKISPGRGAIQDIEIREVGMPIVFGEIPGVIAPVGCSLWPWGGKVLGEIIEEFLNRNYIVATSGCSAMALATDYSGTHNLYEKYGGRFAAGNLVNVGSCVANSHITGAAIKVANIFAKRKLRANYEEIADYCLNRIGAVGLVLGTYSQKAVSIGNGCMRLGIPVIWGPSGIKYRKELLSDETSDWGVYDSFSGEKFDVGPCPEHLSYVAKTKEDVMIMIPKLCIRASDNFKGRQIKLAHWIDMYRRFSGDGKNALPGDLHRFIRQETDIPMTLKDEILDFLKGKGWKPKKKNPDPTLVRRLCRT
;
A
#
# COMPACT_ATOMS: atom_id res chain seq x y z
N MET A 1 43.32 -29.44 -11.40
CA MET A 1 43.20 -30.80 -10.85
C MET A 1 42.14 -31.53 -11.66
N LYS A 2 42.47 -32.64 -12.33
CA LYS A 2 41.49 -33.40 -13.12
C LYS A 2 40.85 -34.44 -12.20
N ILE A 3 39.55 -34.35 -11.99
CA ILE A 3 38.75 -35.36 -11.28
C ILE A 3 37.66 -35.80 -12.25
N GLU A 4 37.67 -37.07 -12.63
CA GLU A 4 36.59 -37.74 -13.34
C GLU A 4 35.72 -38.48 -12.33
N GLY A 5 34.43 -38.16 -12.28
CA GLY A 5 33.42 -38.82 -11.46
C GLY A 5 32.02 -38.32 -11.83
N LYS A 6 31.10 -39.25 -12.10
CA LYS A 6 29.71 -39.01 -12.51
C LYS A 6 28.90 -38.36 -11.37
N ASP A 7 28.02 -37.44 -11.77
CA ASP A 7 26.98 -36.77 -10.96
C ASP A 7 27.45 -35.77 -9.89
N ILE A 8 28.19 -34.74 -10.33
CA ILE A 8 28.32 -33.48 -9.58
C ILE A 8 27.85 -32.34 -10.49
N LYS A 9 26.68 -31.75 -10.21
CA LYS A 9 26.30 -30.43 -10.74
C LYS A 9 27.01 -29.36 -9.92
N VAL A 10 28.12 -28.85 -10.44
CA VAL A 10 28.81 -27.69 -9.87
C VAL A 10 28.18 -26.43 -10.47
N TYR A 11 27.49 -25.64 -9.64
CA TYR A 11 27.12 -24.26 -10.01
C TYR A 11 28.36 -23.39 -9.79
N VAL A 12 29.14 -23.17 -10.85
CA VAL A 12 30.36 -22.36 -10.79
C VAL A 12 29.99 -20.88 -10.76
N GLY A 13 30.21 -20.22 -9.63
CA GLY A 13 29.97 -18.79 -9.41
C GLY A 13 30.80 -17.83 -10.27
N GLU A 14 31.75 -18.31 -11.09
CA GLU A 14 32.55 -17.47 -12.00
C GLU A 14 31.80 -17.05 -13.27
N VAL A 15 30.91 -17.89 -13.82
CA VAL A 15 30.14 -17.56 -15.05
C VAL A 15 29.06 -16.52 -14.77
N ILE A 16 28.44 -16.57 -13.59
CA ILE A 16 27.46 -15.58 -13.14
C ILE A 16 28.14 -14.21 -12.96
N GLN A 17 29.35 -14.16 -12.40
CA GLN A 17 30.07 -12.89 -12.25
C GLN A 17 30.49 -12.27 -13.58
N GLU A 18 30.96 -13.05 -14.57
CA GLU A 18 31.30 -12.50 -15.88
C GLU A 18 30.06 -12.05 -16.66
N ALA A 19 28.95 -12.80 -16.59
CA ALA A 19 27.68 -12.40 -17.18
C ALA A 19 27.09 -11.15 -16.51
N GLN A 20 27.14 -11.05 -15.18
CA GLN A 20 26.76 -9.87 -14.42
C GLN A 20 27.67 -8.67 -14.75
N LYS A 21 28.99 -8.86 -14.87
CA LYS A 21 29.93 -7.79 -15.26
C LYS A 21 29.70 -7.31 -16.70
N LYS A 22 29.33 -8.21 -17.62
CA LYS A 22 29.00 -7.87 -19.00
C LYS A 22 27.69 -7.10 -19.09
N SER A 23 26.61 -7.59 -18.45
CA SER A 23 25.33 -6.86 -18.38
C SER A 23 25.48 -5.51 -17.65
N PHE A 24 26.36 -5.44 -16.65
CA PHE A 24 26.67 -4.18 -15.97
C PHE A 24 27.33 -3.14 -16.88
N LYS A 25 28.25 -3.55 -17.77
CA LYS A 25 28.86 -2.64 -18.76
C LYS A 25 27.86 -2.23 -19.84
N ASP A 26 27.03 -3.15 -20.31
CA ASP A 26 26.06 -2.90 -21.38
C ASP A 26 24.91 -1.99 -20.90
N ALA A 27 24.39 -2.20 -19.68
CA ALA A 27 23.37 -1.33 -19.07
C ALA A 27 23.87 0.09 -18.73
N VAL A 28 25.19 0.28 -18.58
CA VAL A 28 25.81 1.63 -18.38
C VAL A 28 26.24 2.25 -19.72
N GLY A 29 26.51 1.40 -20.72
CA GLY A 29 27.16 1.75 -21.99
C GLY A 29 26.25 1.89 -23.20
N GLY A 30 24.94 1.69 -23.08
CA GLY A 30 23.98 2.02 -24.14
C GLY A 30 23.98 3.52 -24.47
N ASP A 31 23.63 3.87 -25.71
CA ASP A 31 23.50 5.25 -26.23
C ASP A 31 22.36 6.00 -25.52
N TRP A 32 22.55 6.32 -24.24
CA TRP A 32 21.66 7.18 -23.49
C TRP A 32 22.19 8.62 -23.54
N GLU A 33 21.70 9.38 -24.51
CA GLU A 33 22.12 10.77 -24.80
C GLU A 33 21.94 11.72 -23.61
N GLU A 34 21.02 11.41 -22.67
CA GLU A 34 20.81 12.23 -21.49
C GLU A 34 22.02 12.15 -20.54
N LYS A 35 22.60 13.32 -20.22
CA LYS A 35 23.72 13.42 -19.28
C LYS A 35 23.33 12.94 -17.88
N MET A 36 24.23 12.19 -17.24
CA MET A 36 24.08 11.76 -15.85
C MET A 36 23.85 12.95 -14.92
N GLY A 37 22.84 12.85 -14.07
CA GLY A 37 22.57 13.78 -12.99
C GLY A 37 23.56 13.65 -11.83
N PRO A 38 23.40 14.48 -10.78
CA PRO A 38 24.39 14.60 -9.71
C PRO A 38 24.41 13.43 -8.71
N THR A 39 23.36 12.59 -8.67
CA THR A 39 23.18 11.59 -7.61
C THR A 39 22.87 10.20 -8.19
N PRO A 40 23.79 9.56 -8.93
CA PRO A 40 23.59 8.20 -9.42
C PRO A 40 23.77 7.20 -8.28
N MET A 41 22.78 6.34 -8.07
CA MET A 41 22.80 5.32 -7.00
C MET A 41 23.22 5.93 -5.66
N PRO A 42 22.48 6.94 -5.17
CA PRO A 42 22.89 7.73 -4.02
C PRO A 42 23.13 6.85 -2.79
N GLN A 43 24.21 7.11 -2.08
CA GLN A 43 24.44 6.57 -0.75
C GLN A 43 23.49 7.25 0.25
N VAL A 44 23.35 6.65 1.44
CA VAL A 44 22.44 7.10 2.51
C VAL A 44 22.51 8.61 2.78
N SER A 45 23.69 9.23 2.67
CA SER A 45 23.91 10.65 2.95
C SER A 45 23.82 11.59 1.75
N ASP A 46 23.80 11.08 0.51
CA ASP A 46 24.04 11.89 -0.69
C ASP A 46 22.88 12.84 -1.04
N LEU A 47 21.70 12.57 -0.51
CA LEU A 47 20.49 13.40 -0.66
C LEU A 47 20.09 14.11 0.63
N ARG A 48 20.96 14.10 1.66
CA ARG A 48 20.70 14.72 2.96
C ARG A 48 20.42 16.22 2.87
N HIS A 49 21.00 16.91 1.88
CA HIS A 49 20.73 18.33 1.63
C HIS A 49 19.31 18.58 1.13
N TRP A 50 18.78 17.69 0.28
CA TRP A 50 17.38 17.73 -0.14
C TRP A 50 16.46 17.42 1.05
N ASP A 51 16.77 16.38 1.81
CA ASP A 51 16.00 15.99 2.98
C ASP A 51 15.97 17.12 4.03
N LYS A 52 17.04 17.94 4.11
CA LYS A 52 17.08 19.15 4.93
C LYS A 52 16.03 20.18 4.53
N HIS A 53 15.84 20.44 3.25
CA HIS A 53 14.78 21.34 2.79
C HIS A 53 13.39 20.87 3.22
N LEU A 54 13.14 19.55 3.14
CA LEU A 54 11.88 18.97 3.56
C LEU A 54 11.70 19.04 5.07
N LEU A 55 12.68 18.59 5.86
CA LEU A 55 12.54 18.44 7.31
C LEU A 55 12.66 19.77 8.08
N ASP A 56 13.34 20.78 7.52
CA ASP A 56 13.33 22.14 8.08
C ASP A 56 11.95 22.80 7.91
N ARG A 57 11.27 22.52 6.79
CA ARG A 57 9.92 23.02 6.48
C ARG A 57 8.82 22.23 7.19
N TYR A 58 8.94 20.91 7.20
CA TYR A 58 7.98 19.97 7.74
C TYR A 58 8.60 19.23 8.92
N LYS A 59 8.54 19.87 10.10
CA LYS A 59 9.17 19.36 11.30
C LYS A 59 8.53 18.04 11.76
N PRO A 60 9.33 17.08 12.21
CA PRO A 60 8.80 15.86 12.83
C PRO A 60 7.99 16.18 14.09
N LYS A 61 6.80 15.61 14.19
CA LYS A 61 6.02 15.54 15.43
C LYS A 61 5.93 14.08 15.86
N TYR A 62 6.55 13.75 17.00
CA TYR A 62 6.63 12.37 17.46
C TYR A 62 5.45 11.94 18.34
N HIS A 63 5.09 10.66 18.22
CA HIS A 63 4.02 10.00 18.96
C HIS A 63 4.58 8.77 19.68
N ALA A 64 4.82 8.89 20.99
CA ALA A 64 5.39 7.83 21.82
C ALA A 64 4.32 7.16 22.70
N PHE A 65 3.87 5.98 22.30
CA PHE A 65 2.99 5.11 23.12
C PHE A 65 3.78 4.32 24.16
N ILE A 66 4.98 3.88 23.77
CA ILE A 66 5.96 3.25 24.64
C ILE A 66 7.11 4.22 24.79
N LYS A 67 7.30 4.74 26.00
CA LYS A 67 8.38 5.69 26.32
C LYS A 67 9.61 4.96 26.86
N GLN A 68 9.88 3.79 26.32
CA GLN A 68 10.99 2.94 26.72
C GLN A 68 11.76 2.47 25.48
N CYS A 69 13.06 2.26 25.62
CA CYS A 69 13.89 1.63 24.60
C CYS A 69 14.36 0.24 25.07
N GLN A 70 14.16 -0.76 24.22
CA GLN A 70 14.53 -2.17 24.47
C GLN A 70 15.50 -2.73 23.42
N PHE A 71 16.20 -1.86 22.67
CA PHE A 71 17.04 -2.27 21.54
C PHE A 71 18.33 -3.02 21.93
N CYS A 72 18.72 -3.05 23.22
CA CYS A 72 19.94 -3.72 23.66
C CYS A 72 19.87 -4.15 25.14
N ALA A 73 20.87 -4.92 25.58
CA ALA A 73 20.94 -5.49 26.93
C ALA A 73 21.12 -4.46 28.06
N TYR A 74 21.42 -3.18 27.77
CA TYR A 74 21.35 -2.12 28.79
C TYR A 74 19.90 -1.75 29.15
N GLY A 75 18.93 -2.06 28.28
CA GLY A 75 17.52 -1.76 28.50
C GLY A 75 16.80 -2.78 29.38
N PRO A 76 15.49 -2.57 29.65
CA PRO A 76 14.67 -1.46 29.16
C PRO A 76 15.10 -0.11 29.77
N CYS A 77 15.39 0.88 28.92
CA CYS A 77 15.64 2.24 29.39
C CYS A 77 14.34 3.05 29.38
N ASP A 78 14.04 3.74 30.48
CA ASP A 78 12.92 4.68 30.58
C ASP A 78 13.30 6.06 30.03
N LEU A 79 12.63 6.49 28.96
CA LEU A 79 12.88 7.74 28.23
C LEU A 79 11.83 8.82 28.55
N ASP A 80 10.89 8.55 29.46
CA ASP A 80 9.86 9.53 29.83
C ASP A 80 10.48 10.71 30.60
N LYS A 81 9.78 11.85 30.60
CA LYS A 81 10.17 13.08 31.34
C LYS A 81 11.58 13.60 30.99
N GLY A 82 12.00 13.47 29.73
CA GLY A 82 13.29 13.97 29.26
C GLY A 82 14.50 13.15 29.70
N ARG A 83 14.29 11.93 30.21
CA ARG A 83 15.38 11.00 30.50
C ARG A 83 16.02 10.48 29.22
N ARG A 84 17.28 10.08 29.37
CA ARG A 84 18.07 9.44 28.31
C ARG A 84 18.25 7.96 28.62
N GLY A 85 18.37 7.16 27.57
CA GLY A 85 18.78 5.77 27.70
C GLY A 85 20.22 5.64 28.17
N ALA A 86 20.63 4.43 28.54
CA ALA A 86 22.00 4.18 28.99
C ALA A 86 23.07 4.59 27.96
N CYS A 87 22.75 4.51 26.67
CA CYS A 87 23.62 4.97 25.57
C CYS A 87 23.49 6.47 25.26
N GLY A 88 22.64 7.22 25.96
CA GLY A 88 22.44 8.65 25.76
C GLY A 88 21.28 9.03 24.82
N ILE A 89 20.63 8.09 24.13
CA ILE A 89 19.49 8.40 23.24
C ILE A 89 18.31 8.99 24.03
N ASP A 90 17.67 10.02 23.51
CA ASP A 90 16.42 10.58 24.06
C ASP A 90 15.17 10.00 23.35
N LEU A 91 13.99 10.37 23.86
CA LEU A 91 12.73 9.84 23.37
C LEU A 91 12.46 10.17 21.90
N ASP A 92 12.71 11.41 21.48
CA ASP A 92 12.44 11.87 20.12
C ASP A 92 13.36 11.18 19.10
N THR A 93 14.65 11.10 19.42
CA THR A 93 15.61 10.35 18.62
C THR A 93 15.25 8.86 18.56
N GLN A 94 14.75 8.28 19.66
CA GLN A 94 14.24 6.90 19.68
C GLN A 94 12.99 6.73 18.80
N MET A 95 12.05 7.68 18.80
CA MET A 95 10.87 7.63 17.92
C MET A 95 11.26 7.75 16.45
N ALA A 96 12.26 8.59 16.13
CA ALA A 96 12.83 8.67 14.79
C ALA A 96 13.49 7.33 14.38
N ARG A 97 14.25 6.70 15.30
CA ARG A 97 14.85 5.37 15.10
C ARG A 97 13.80 4.29 14.85
N GLU A 98 12.72 4.27 15.62
CA GLU A 98 11.62 3.32 15.42
C GLU A 98 10.88 3.58 14.10
N SER A 99 10.73 4.85 13.69
CA SER A 99 10.19 5.19 12.37
C SER A 99 11.08 4.67 11.23
N LEU A 100 12.41 4.81 11.36
CA LEU A 100 13.36 4.21 10.41
C LEU A 100 13.22 2.68 10.39
N PHE A 101 13.12 2.02 11.55
CA PHE A 101 12.93 0.57 11.62
C PHE A 101 11.68 0.11 10.86
N LEU A 102 10.57 0.83 10.99
CA LEU A 102 9.35 0.54 10.22
C LEU A 102 9.58 0.73 8.71
N ALA A 103 10.25 1.81 8.29
CA ALA A 103 10.53 2.06 6.87
C ALA A 103 11.49 1.02 6.27
N VAL A 104 12.56 0.62 7.00
CA VAL A 104 13.50 -0.43 6.57
C VAL A 104 12.79 -1.77 6.44
N THR A 105 11.93 -2.12 7.39
CA THR A 105 11.16 -3.38 7.35
C THR A 105 10.24 -3.43 6.13
N GLY A 106 9.56 -2.31 5.81
CA GLY A 106 8.71 -2.21 4.62
C GLY A 106 9.51 -2.33 3.33
N CYS A 107 10.61 -1.59 3.21
CA CYS A 107 11.50 -1.63 2.05
C CYS A 107 12.12 -3.01 1.84
N ALA A 108 12.56 -3.67 2.91
CA ALA A 108 13.08 -5.04 2.84
C ALA A 108 12.03 -6.03 2.32
N ALA A 109 10.76 -5.87 2.70
CA ALA A 109 9.68 -6.76 2.23
C ALA A 109 9.45 -6.65 0.71
N HIS A 110 9.33 -5.43 0.16
CA HIS A 110 9.20 -5.27 -1.30
C HIS A 110 10.48 -5.65 -2.04
N SER A 111 11.65 -5.36 -1.47
CA SER A 111 12.93 -5.68 -2.12
C SER A 111 13.20 -7.18 -2.17
N ALA A 112 12.92 -7.90 -1.07
CA ALA A 112 13.03 -9.35 -1.04
C ALA A 112 12.03 -10.02 -1.99
N HIS A 113 10.82 -9.47 -2.12
CA HIS A 113 9.83 -9.90 -3.11
C HIS A 113 10.37 -9.68 -4.53
N GLY A 114 10.86 -8.46 -4.85
CA GLY A 114 11.45 -8.15 -6.15
C GLY A 114 12.65 -9.03 -6.51
N ARG A 115 13.55 -9.29 -5.56
CA ARG A 115 14.69 -10.21 -5.73
C ARG A 115 14.23 -11.62 -6.06
N HIS A 116 13.28 -12.16 -5.28
CA HIS A 116 12.75 -13.50 -5.52
C HIS A 116 12.09 -13.58 -6.92
N GLN A 117 11.27 -12.59 -7.29
CA GLN A 117 10.63 -12.54 -8.60
C GLN A 117 11.65 -12.50 -9.74
N VAL A 118 12.63 -11.61 -9.69
CA VAL A 118 13.65 -11.50 -10.75
C VAL A 118 14.39 -12.82 -10.92
N HIS A 119 14.79 -13.48 -9.84
CA HIS A 119 15.50 -14.77 -9.94
C HIS A 119 14.61 -15.86 -10.55
N TYR A 120 13.39 -16.03 -10.04
CA TYR A 120 12.44 -17.01 -10.55
C TYR A 120 12.13 -16.79 -12.04
N LEU A 121 11.88 -15.53 -12.44
CA LEU A 121 11.55 -15.20 -13.83
C LEU A 121 12.76 -15.33 -14.77
N ILE A 122 13.97 -15.04 -14.30
CA ILE A 122 15.20 -15.30 -15.07
C ILE A 122 15.41 -16.80 -15.27
N GLU A 123 15.14 -17.62 -14.26
CA GLU A 123 15.23 -19.08 -14.35
C GLU A 123 14.22 -19.63 -15.38
N LYS A 124 12.96 -19.14 -15.35
CA LYS A 124 11.89 -19.60 -16.23
C LYS A 124 11.96 -19.07 -17.67
N PHE A 125 12.30 -17.78 -17.85
CA PHE A 125 12.19 -17.10 -19.15
C PHE A 125 13.53 -16.61 -19.72
N GLY A 126 14.62 -16.74 -18.96
CA GLY A 126 15.95 -16.33 -19.38
C GLY A 126 16.28 -14.89 -19.03
N ARG A 127 17.57 -14.64 -18.80
CA ARG A 127 18.12 -13.33 -18.40
C ARG A 127 17.88 -12.24 -19.44
N ASP A 128 17.95 -12.60 -20.72
CA ASP A 128 17.93 -11.66 -21.85
C ASP A 128 16.52 -11.30 -22.32
N LEU A 129 15.46 -11.72 -21.60
CA LEU A 129 14.08 -11.37 -21.92
C LEU A 129 13.92 -9.83 -21.92
N PRO A 130 13.56 -9.20 -23.06
CA PRO A 130 13.40 -7.76 -23.14
C PRO A 130 12.24 -7.25 -22.29
N LEU A 131 12.46 -6.15 -21.55
CA LEU A 131 11.42 -5.50 -20.75
C LEU A 131 10.31 -4.96 -21.63
N ASN A 132 9.07 -5.22 -21.23
CA ASN A 132 7.89 -4.72 -21.91
C ASN A 132 6.82 -4.35 -20.87
N VAL A 133 6.87 -3.09 -20.41
CA VAL A 133 6.15 -2.62 -19.23
C VAL A 133 4.79 -2.01 -19.54
N ALA A 134 4.70 -1.21 -20.60
CA ALA A 134 3.46 -0.60 -21.05
C ALA A 134 3.53 -0.25 -22.53
N GLU A 135 2.37 -0.29 -23.19
CA GLU A 135 2.26 0.26 -24.54
C GLU A 135 2.45 1.79 -24.53
N ASN A 136 2.87 2.34 -25.68
CA ASN A 136 3.05 3.78 -25.87
C ASN A 136 3.91 4.47 -24.80
N THR A 137 4.97 3.78 -24.33
CA THR A 137 5.81 4.21 -23.21
C THR A 137 7.29 4.15 -23.57
N GLU A 138 7.97 5.28 -23.47
CA GLU A 138 9.43 5.45 -23.64
C GLU A 138 10.15 5.61 -22.29
N VAL A 139 9.40 5.92 -21.24
CA VAL A 139 9.88 5.98 -19.84
C VAL A 139 9.39 4.73 -19.10
N GLU A 140 9.99 3.56 -19.40
CA GLU A 140 9.51 2.28 -18.87
C GLU A 140 9.79 2.05 -17.38
N ALA A 141 10.89 2.62 -16.85
CA ALA A 141 11.33 2.43 -15.46
C ALA A 141 11.69 3.78 -14.78
N PRO A 142 10.70 4.66 -14.51
CA PRO A 142 10.95 6.01 -14.03
C PRO A 142 11.72 6.07 -12.69
N ASN A 143 11.44 5.20 -11.72
CA ASN A 143 12.13 5.22 -10.43
C ASN A 143 13.59 4.72 -10.56
N ILE A 144 13.82 3.63 -11.30
CA ILE A 144 15.17 3.11 -11.57
C ILE A 144 15.99 4.15 -12.33
N ARG A 145 15.44 4.76 -13.38
CA ARG A 145 16.15 5.80 -14.14
C ARG A 145 16.46 7.02 -13.28
N LEU A 146 15.53 7.43 -12.42
CA LEU A 146 15.69 8.57 -11.52
C LEU A 146 16.76 8.35 -10.44
N VAL A 147 16.76 7.17 -9.83
CA VAL A 147 17.62 6.86 -8.67
C VAL A 147 18.94 6.25 -9.14
N CYS A 148 18.89 5.23 -9.99
CA CYS A 148 20.06 4.45 -10.38
C CYS A 148 20.81 5.03 -11.58
N GLY A 149 20.16 5.86 -12.40
CA GLY A 149 20.83 6.53 -13.52
C GLY A 149 21.20 5.61 -14.68
N PHE A 150 20.50 4.48 -14.85
CA PHE A 150 20.58 3.64 -16.06
C PHE A 150 19.17 3.28 -16.58
N LYS A 151 19.10 2.86 -17.85
CA LYS A 151 17.88 2.36 -18.49
C LYS A 151 17.95 0.82 -18.51
N PRO A 152 17.10 0.10 -17.76
CA PRO A 152 17.06 -1.36 -17.87
C PRO A 152 16.39 -1.76 -19.19
N GLU A 153 16.94 -2.74 -19.89
CA GLU A 153 16.40 -3.23 -21.18
C GLU A 153 15.94 -4.68 -21.09
N THR A 154 16.51 -5.46 -20.16
CA THR A 154 16.21 -6.89 -19.96
C THR A 154 15.88 -7.20 -18.50
N LEU A 155 15.31 -8.39 -18.24
CA LEU A 155 15.15 -8.91 -16.87
C LEU A 155 16.48 -8.93 -16.10
N GLY A 156 17.58 -9.30 -16.77
CA GLY A 156 18.91 -9.34 -16.17
C GLY A 156 19.42 -7.99 -15.68
N ASP A 157 19.00 -6.89 -16.29
CA ASP A 157 19.41 -5.54 -15.89
C ASP A 157 18.77 -5.13 -14.56
N LEU A 158 17.62 -5.72 -14.20
CA LEU A 158 16.92 -5.42 -12.95
C LEU A 158 17.70 -5.88 -11.72
N GLU A 159 18.53 -6.92 -11.84
CA GLU A 159 19.40 -7.38 -10.76
C GLU A 159 20.31 -6.27 -10.24
N LYS A 160 20.78 -5.39 -11.13
CA LYS A 160 21.65 -4.27 -10.76
C LYS A 160 20.91 -3.28 -9.86
N ALA A 161 19.67 -2.94 -10.18
CA ALA A 161 18.87 -2.02 -9.38
C ALA A 161 18.56 -2.63 -8.01
N ILE A 162 18.13 -3.90 -7.97
CA ILE A 162 17.78 -4.54 -6.70
C ILE A 162 19.00 -4.85 -5.82
N SER A 163 20.18 -5.14 -6.40
CA SER A 163 21.43 -5.27 -5.64
C SER A 163 21.85 -3.96 -4.98
N TYR A 164 21.68 -2.82 -5.66
CA TYR A 164 21.90 -1.51 -5.03
C TYR A 164 20.94 -1.28 -3.85
N VAL A 165 19.66 -1.63 -4.01
CA VAL A 165 18.68 -1.50 -2.93
C VAL A 165 19.06 -2.37 -1.73
N GLU A 166 19.48 -3.61 -1.94
CA GLU A 166 19.92 -4.54 -0.90
C GLU A 166 21.15 -4.01 -0.14
N GLU A 167 22.15 -3.49 -0.85
CA GLU A 167 23.33 -2.87 -0.25
C GLU A 167 22.93 -1.71 0.67
N GLN A 168 22.11 -0.79 0.17
CA GLN A 168 21.66 0.37 0.95
C GLN A 168 20.79 -0.03 2.14
N LEU A 169 19.96 -1.06 2.00
CA LEU A 169 19.18 -1.63 3.10
C LEU A 169 20.08 -2.15 4.23
N CYS A 170 21.21 -2.79 3.91
CA CYS A 170 22.18 -3.22 4.92
C CYS A 170 22.75 -2.03 5.69
N HIS A 171 23.08 -0.92 5.02
CA HIS A 171 23.54 0.31 5.69
C HIS A 171 22.48 0.90 6.61
N LEU A 172 21.22 0.96 6.16
CA LEU A 172 20.12 1.49 6.97
C LEU A 172 19.80 0.61 8.19
N LEU A 173 19.82 -0.71 8.03
CA LEU A 173 19.65 -1.65 9.14
C LEU A 173 20.81 -1.52 10.13
N SER A 174 22.04 -1.38 9.66
CA SER A 174 23.21 -1.14 10.51
C SER A 174 23.04 0.14 11.34
N ALA A 175 22.46 1.21 10.78
CA ALA A 175 22.23 2.47 11.49
C ALA A 175 21.23 2.36 12.66
N LEU A 176 20.42 1.29 12.74
CA LEU A 176 19.50 1.04 13.84
C LEU A 176 20.19 0.43 15.07
N HIS A 177 21.40 -0.12 14.91
CA HIS A 177 22.15 -0.72 16.00
C HIS A 177 22.43 0.30 17.13
N MET A 178 22.59 -0.20 18.36
CA MET A 178 22.99 0.63 19.49
C MET A 178 24.31 1.36 19.22
N GLY A 179 24.37 2.66 19.55
CA GLY A 179 25.59 3.47 19.43
C GLY A 179 25.90 3.99 18.03
N GLN A 180 24.92 4.01 17.12
CA GLN A 180 25.06 4.48 15.74
C GLN A 180 24.57 5.93 15.60
N GLU A 181 23.47 6.15 14.87
CA GLU A 181 22.90 7.49 14.68
C GLU A 181 22.40 8.07 16.01
N CYS A 182 22.72 9.34 16.25
CA CYS A 182 22.43 10.06 17.49
C CYS A 182 21.53 11.29 17.27
N ASN A 183 21.13 11.55 16.02
CA ASN A 183 20.33 12.70 15.65
C ASN A 183 19.02 12.29 14.97
N ASP A 184 17.93 12.92 15.38
CA ASP A 184 16.59 12.59 14.90
C ASP A 184 16.38 13.04 13.44
N PHE A 185 16.91 14.20 13.03
CA PHE A 185 16.90 14.62 11.62
C PHE A 185 17.57 13.56 10.72
N ASP A 186 18.72 13.02 11.13
CA ASP A 186 19.42 12.02 10.34
C ASP A 186 18.70 10.67 10.29
N PHE A 187 18.00 10.26 11.36
CA PHE A 187 17.09 9.10 11.29
C PHE A 187 15.93 9.34 10.31
N ASN A 188 15.39 10.56 10.27
CA ASN A 188 14.33 10.91 9.33
C ASN A 188 14.81 10.94 7.87
N SER A 189 15.97 11.52 7.59
CA SER A 189 16.61 11.49 6.27
C SER A 189 16.87 10.04 5.82
N LYS A 190 17.34 9.17 6.73
CA LYS A 190 17.48 7.72 6.48
C LYS A 190 16.15 7.04 6.19
N ALA A 191 15.06 7.42 6.86
CA ALA A 191 13.73 6.86 6.60
C ALA A 191 13.19 7.29 5.23
N LEU A 192 13.43 8.55 4.83
CA LEU A 192 13.16 9.03 3.47
C LEU A 192 13.98 8.25 2.44
N HIS A 193 15.25 7.96 2.74
CA HIS A 193 16.11 7.11 1.90
C HIS A 193 15.54 5.70 1.73
N ALA A 194 15.13 5.05 2.82
CA ALA A 194 14.47 3.75 2.76
C ALA A 194 13.23 3.78 1.85
N GLY A 195 12.44 4.86 1.90
CA GLY A 195 11.25 5.00 1.05
C GLY A 195 11.56 5.20 -0.43
N MET A 196 12.63 5.92 -0.78
CA MET A 196 13.10 6.02 -2.17
C MET A 196 13.54 4.65 -2.71
N LEU A 197 14.32 3.90 -1.92
CA LEU A 197 14.76 2.56 -2.29
C LEU A 197 13.58 1.60 -2.44
N ASP A 198 12.57 1.74 -1.58
CA ASP A 198 11.34 0.95 -1.64
C ASP A 198 10.63 1.10 -3.00
N HIS A 199 10.56 2.33 -3.53
CA HIS A 199 9.94 2.58 -4.83
C HIS A 199 10.74 1.95 -5.98
N VAL A 200 12.07 1.88 -5.86
CA VAL A 200 12.92 1.14 -6.81
C VAL A 200 12.68 -0.37 -6.71
N GLY A 201 12.65 -0.94 -5.50
CA GLY A 201 12.40 -2.37 -5.30
C GLY A 201 11.01 -2.81 -5.77
N MET A 202 10.00 -1.97 -5.51
CA MET A 202 8.65 -2.13 -6.03
C MET A 202 8.59 -2.07 -7.56
N GLU A 203 9.29 -1.11 -8.19
CA GLU A 203 9.35 -0.99 -9.65
C GLU A 203 10.01 -2.22 -10.28
N VAL A 204 11.15 -2.66 -9.74
CA VAL A 204 11.82 -3.91 -10.17
C VAL A 204 10.86 -5.10 -10.15
N CYS A 205 10.13 -5.27 -9.05
CA CYS A 205 9.21 -6.39 -8.88
C CYS A 205 8.11 -6.37 -9.95
N ASP A 206 7.38 -5.25 -10.06
CA ASP A 206 6.18 -5.21 -10.90
C ASP A 206 6.53 -5.22 -12.40
N ILE A 207 7.59 -4.54 -12.83
CA ILE A 207 7.97 -4.54 -14.26
C ILE A 207 8.53 -5.89 -14.72
N ALA A 208 9.19 -6.64 -13.83
CA ALA A 208 9.62 -8.00 -14.10
C ALA A 208 8.40 -8.91 -14.34
N GLN A 209 7.41 -8.83 -13.44
CA GLN A 209 6.16 -9.59 -13.54
C GLN A 209 5.35 -9.22 -14.79
N ILE A 210 5.19 -7.93 -15.09
CA ILE A 210 4.48 -7.50 -16.31
C ILE A 210 5.15 -8.07 -17.56
N THR A 211 6.47 -8.00 -17.62
CA THR A 211 7.24 -8.46 -18.78
C THR A 211 7.09 -9.96 -18.97
N ALA A 212 7.32 -10.74 -17.92
CA ALA A 212 7.49 -12.18 -18.02
C ALA A 212 6.18 -12.97 -17.94
N LEU A 213 5.21 -12.48 -17.17
CA LEU A 213 3.93 -13.17 -16.92
C LEU A 213 2.79 -12.61 -17.79
N GLY A 214 3.07 -11.65 -18.67
CA GLY A 214 2.08 -11.13 -19.61
C GLY A 214 0.96 -10.31 -18.96
N PHE A 215 1.21 -9.68 -17.80
CA PHE A 215 0.21 -8.82 -17.17
C PHE A 215 -0.18 -7.63 -18.07
N PRO A 216 -1.31 -6.95 -17.78
CA PRO A 216 -1.72 -5.77 -18.53
C PRO A 216 -0.62 -4.69 -18.61
N LYS A 217 -0.44 -4.15 -19.82
CA LYS A 217 0.64 -3.23 -20.21
C LYS A 217 0.17 -1.79 -20.31
N GLY A 218 -0.34 -1.26 -19.20
CA GLY A 218 -0.96 0.05 -19.16
C GLY A 218 -2.31 0.06 -19.88
N ASP A 219 -3.07 -1.04 -19.86
CA ASP A 219 -4.37 -1.11 -20.52
C ASP A 219 -5.41 -0.20 -19.84
N THR A 220 -6.02 0.74 -20.58
CA THR A 220 -7.02 1.68 -20.03
C THR A 220 -8.41 1.07 -19.80
N GLY A 221 -8.65 -0.14 -20.30
CA GLY A 221 -9.90 -0.89 -20.14
C GLY A 221 -9.65 -2.39 -20.00
N PRO A 222 -8.88 -2.84 -18.99
CA PRO A 222 -8.55 -4.24 -18.83
C PRO A 222 -9.81 -5.06 -18.54
N GLU A 223 -9.77 -6.34 -18.90
CA GLU A 223 -10.82 -7.29 -18.54
C GLU A 223 -11.04 -7.26 -17.03
N LEU A 224 -12.30 -7.09 -16.61
CA LEU A 224 -12.64 -7.03 -15.20
C LEU A 224 -12.75 -8.44 -14.62
N THR A 225 -12.09 -8.66 -13.50
CA THR A 225 -12.12 -9.90 -12.72
C THR A 225 -13.24 -9.84 -11.68
N GLU A 226 -13.79 -11.01 -11.32
CA GLU A 226 -14.76 -11.10 -10.23
C GLU A 226 -14.07 -10.97 -8.86
N ILE A 227 -14.67 -10.16 -7.97
CA ILE A 227 -14.23 -9.98 -6.59
C ILE A 227 -15.36 -10.26 -5.59
N GLY A 228 -15.00 -10.79 -4.41
CA GLY A 228 -15.86 -10.85 -3.23
C GLY A 228 -16.06 -12.26 -2.70
N PHE A 229 -16.65 -12.37 -1.51
CA PHE A 229 -16.83 -13.63 -0.79
C PHE A 229 -17.66 -14.67 -1.56
N ALA A 230 -18.57 -14.22 -2.44
CA ALA A 230 -19.45 -15.06 -3.26
C ALA A 230 -18.95 -15.27 -4.70
N SER A 231 -17.73 -14.85 -5.04
CA SER A 231 -17.17 -14.97 -6.40
C SER A 231 -16.84 -16.40 -6.83
N VAL A 232 -16.54 -17.30 -5.88
CA VAL A 232 -16.12 -18.68 -6.17
C VAL A 232 -17.28 -19.65 -6.40
N ASP A 233 -17.15 -20.52 -7.40
CA ASP A 233 -18.04 -21.68 -7.58
C ASP A 233 -17.67 -22.80 -6.59
N ARG A 234 -18.49 -22.94 -5.56
CA ARG A 234 -18.27 -23.93 -4.49
C ARG A 234 -18.50 -25.38 -4.94
N SER A 235 -19.03 -25.63 -6.14
CA SER A 235 -19.17 -26.98 -6.68
C SER A 235 -17.83 -27.58 -7.13
N LYS A 236 -16.85 -26.73 -7.46
CA LYS A 236 -15.51 -27.09 -7.90
C LYS A 236 -14.53 -27.19 -6.71
N PRO A 237 -13.39 -27.88 -6.86
CA PRO A 237 -12.30 -27.80 -5.90
C PRO A 237 -11.78 -26.35 -5.80
N VAL A 238 -11.63 -25.84 -4.59
CA VAL A 238 -11.21 -24.44 -4.33
C VAL A 238 -9.81 -24.40 -3.72
N ILE A 239 -8.90 -23.72 -4.40
CA ILE A 239 -7.53 -23.46 -3.95
C ILE A 239 -7.44 -21.99 -3.53
N LEU A 240 -7.12 -21.74 -2.26
CA LEU A 240 -6.98 -20.38 -1.74
C LEU A 240 -5.51 -19.98 -1.60
N CYS A 241 -5.07 -19.00 -2.38
CA CYS A 241 -3.74 -18.39 -2.29
C CYS A 241 -3.78 -17.15 -1.39
N ILE A 242 -2.91 -17.04 -0.40
CA ILE A 242 -2.84 -15.88 0.50
C ILE A 242 -1.42 -15.31 0.53
N GLY A 243 -1.34 -14.03 0.16
CA GLY A 243 -0.21 -13.13 0.43
C GLY A 243 0.21 -12.27 -0.78
N HIS A 244 1.42 -12.40 -1.34
CA HIS A 244 2.03 -11.41 -2.25
C HIS A 244 2.76 -11.93 -3.48
N ASN A 245 3.48 -13.04 -3.38
CA ASN A 245 4.31 -13.54 -4.46
C ASN A 245 3.45 -14.42 -5.39
N VAL A 246 3.15 -13.87 -6.57
CA VAL A 246 2.27 -14.53 -7.56
C VAL A 246 2.83 -15.83 -8.14
N ALA A 247 4.13 -16.09 -8.03
CA ALA A 247 4.77 -17.20 -8.74
C ALA A 247 4.17 -18.57 -8.37
N GLY A 248 3.88 -18.81 -7.10
CA GLY A 248 3.16 -20.03 -6.69
C GLY A 248 1.75 -20.09 -7.26
N GLY A 249 1.04 -18.96 -7.34
CA GLY A 249 -0.27 -18.85 -7.97
C GLY A 249 -0.25 -19.12 -9.47
N THR A 250 0.78 -18.67 -10.18
CA THR A 250 0.93 -18.93 -11.62
C THR A 250 1.18 -20.42 -11.89
N GLU A 251 2.01 -21.09 -11.08
CA GLU A 251 2.26 -22.52 -11.24
C GLU A 251 1.02 -23.38 -10.98
N ILE A 252 0.16 -22.97 -10.04
CA ILE A 252 -1.14 -23.62 -9.81
C ILE A 252 -2.04 -23.51 -11.05
N LEU A 253 -2.12 -22.32 -11.63
CA LEU A 253 -2.94 -22.08 -12.82
C LEU A 253 -2.40 -22.81 -14.05
N ASP A 254 -1.08 -22.73 -14.28
CA ASP A 254 -0.40 -23.40 -15.40
C ASP A 254 -0.60 -24.92 -15.32
N TYR A 255 -0.37 -25.52 -14.14
CA TYR A 255 -0.55 -26.96 -13.95
C TYR A 255 -2.01 -27.39 -14.11
N ALA A 256 -2.97 -26.62 -13.56
CA ALA A 256 -4.39 -26.91 -13.71
C ALA A 256 -4.82 -26.87 -15.18
N ALA A 257 -4.34 -25.87 -15.94
CA ALA A 257 -4.64 -25.73 -17.36
C ALA A 257 -3.98 -26.84 -18.20
N GLU A 258 -2.70 -27.16 -17.94
CA GLU A 258 -1.97 -28.21 -18.68
C GLU A 258 -2.60 -29.60 -18.51
N LYS A 259 -3.11 -29.89 -17.31
CA LYS A 259 -3.72 -31.19 -16.97
C LYS A 259 -5.25 -31.21 -17.09
N ASP A 260 -5.87 -30.12 -17.56
CA ASP A 260 -7.32 -29.98 -17.73
C ASP A 260 -8.13 -30.23 -16.45
N TYR A 261 -7.62 -29.73 -15.32
CA TYR A 261 -8.33 -29.75 -14.04
C TYR A 261 -9.27 -28.55 -13.91
N ASP A 262 -10.57 -28.81 -13.71
CA ASP A 262 -11.56 -27.76 -13.44
C ASP A 262 -11.55 -27.38 -11.95
N VAL A 263 -10.73 -26.39 -11.59
CA VAL A 263 -10.57 -25.87 -10.22
C VAL A 263 -10.82 -24.36 -10.14
N GLU A 264 -11.24 -23.89 -8.97
CA GLU A 264 -11.32 -22.47 -8.64
C GLU A 264 -10.05 -22.04 -7.90
N VAL A 265 -9.22 -21.23 -8.56
CA VAL A 265 -8.08 -20.56 -7.92
C VAL A 265 -8.53 -19.19 -7.44
N ALA A 266 -8.45 -18.97 -6.14
CA ALA A 266 -8.88 -17.74 -5.50
C ALA A 266 -7.76 -17.12 -4.66
N GLY A 267 -7.71 -15.79 -4.61
CA GLY A 267 -6.65 -15.06 -3.91
C GLY A 267 -7.15 -14.13 -2.80
N LEU A 268 -6.32 -13.93 -1.78
CA LEU A 268 -6.45 -12.87 -0.77
C LEU A 268 -5.18 -12.01 -0.74
N CYS A 269 -5.32 -10.72 -0.43
CA CYS A 269 -4.22 -9.75 -0.42
C CYS A 269 -3.61 -9.52 -1.84
N CYS A 270 -2.38 -9.03 -1.92
CA CYS A 270 -1.79 -8.53 -3.16
C CYS A 270 -1.58 -9.63 -4.22
N THR A 271 -1.34 -10.89 -3.83
CA THR A 271 -1.30 -12.04 -4.75
C THR A 271 -2.63 -12.24 -5.48
N ALA A 272 -3.77 -11.88 -4.88
CA ALA A 272 -5.06 -11.98 -5.55
C ALA A 272 -5.16 -11.09 -6.79
N LEU A 273 -4.67 -9.85 -6.68
CA LEU A 273 -4.65 -8.91 -7.82
C LEU A 273 -3.70 -9.43 -8.90
N ASP A 274 -2.53 -9.92 -8.52
CA ASP A 274 -1.54 -10.41 -9.49
C ASP A 274 -1.96 -11.72 -10.17
N ILE A 275 -2.65 -12.62 -9.47
CA ILE A 275 -3.30 -13.78 -10.08
C ILE A 275 -4.37 -13.32 -11.08
N GLY A 276 -5.20 -12.34 -10.73
CA GLY A 276 -6.19 -11.77 -11.65
C GLY A 276 -5.58 -11.04 -12.85
N ARG A 277 -4.37 -10.49 -12.71
CA ARG A 277 -3.59 -9.92 -13.83
C ARG A 277 -3.02 -10.98 -14.75
N TYR A 278 -2.76 -12.18 -14.23
CA TYR A 278 -2.30 -13.34 -15.00
C TYR A 278 -3.45 -14.03 -15.74
N GLU A 279 -4.53 -14.36 -15.02
CA GLU A 279 -5.69 -15.08 -15.52
C GLU A 279 -6.98 -14.40 -15.01
N PRO A 280 -7.66 -13.59 -15.84
CA PRO A 280 -8.86 -12.85 -15.44
C PRO A 280 -10.02 -13.73 -14.93
N LYS A 281 -10.03 -15.03 -15.24
CA LYS A 281 -11.03 -15.98 -14.73
C LYS A 281 -10.82 -16.37 -13.27
N ALA A 282 -9.60 -16.24 -12.74
CA ALA A 282 -9.31 -16.50 -11.34
C ALA A 282 -10.10 -15.55 -10.42
N LYS A 283 -10.31 -15.92 -9.15
CA LYS A 283 -11.20 -15.16 -8.25
C LYS A 283 -10.42 -14.32 -7.26
N ILE A 284 -10.84 -13.07 -7.08
CA ILE A 284 -10.31 -12.21 -6.02
C ILE A 284 -11.26 -12.30 -4.84
N ILE A 285 -10.84 -12.85 -3.72
CA ILE A 285 -11.71 -12.92 -2.54
C ILE A 285 -11.79 -11.55 -1.88
N GLY A 286 -10.65 -10.87 -1.72
CA GLY A 286 -10.59 -9.52 -1.18
C GLY A 286 -9.33 -9.21 -0.37
N GLN A 287 -9.45 -8.17 0.43
CA GLN A 287 -8.39 -7.59 1.26
C GLN A 287 -8.01 -8.46 2.47
N LEU A 288 -6.90 -8.11 3.13
CA LEU A 288 -6.38 -8.71 4.37
C LEU A 288 -7.44 -9.04 5.44
N SER A 289 -8.45 -8.19 5.64
CA SER A 289 -9.49 -8.42 6.66
C SER A 289 -10.41 -9.60 6.34
N TYR A 290 -10.41 -10.12 5.11
CA TYR A 290 -11.18 -11.29 4.70
C TYR A 290 -10.51 -12.61 5.06
N GLU A 291 -9.22 -12.62 5.42
CA GLU A 291 -8.48 -13.87 5.64
C GLU A 291 -9.13 -14.79 6.67
N LEU A 292 -9.32 -14.31 7.90
CA LEU A 292 -9.88 -15.14 8.96
C LEU A 292 -11.32 -15.62 8.69
N PRO A 293 -12.29 -14.76 8.31
CA PRO A 293 -13.65 -15.22 8.04
C PRO A 293 -13.70 -16.17 6.83
N TYR A 294 -12.89 -15.95 5.79
CA TYR A 294 -12.86 -16.83 4.63
C TYR A 294 -12.23 -18.20 4.94
N ILE A 295 -11.12 -18.25 5.67
CA ILE A 295 -10.54 -19.51 6.16
C ILE A 295 -11.58 -20.27 6.99
N ARG A 296 -12.22 -19.57 7.95
CA ARG A 296 -13.21 -20.18 8.86
C ARG A 296 -14.50 -20.61 8.18
N SER A 297 -14.78 -20.12 6.97
CA SER A 297 -15.94 -20.54 6.19
C SER A 297 -15.84 -21.99 5.70
N GLY A 298 -14.63 -22.57 5.66
CA GLY A 298 -14.40 -23.92 5.15
C GLY A 298 -14.72 -24.07 3.66
N ILE A 299 -14.65 -22.98 2.89
CA ILE A 299 -14.87 -23.02 1.44
C ILE A 299 -13.66 -23.61 0.71
N ALA A 300 -12.45 -23.29 1.14
CA ALA A 300 -11.21 -23.78 0.53
C ALA A 300 -11.01 -25.27 0.81
N ASP A 301 -10.64 -26.03 -0.24
CA ASP A 301 -10.25 -27.44 -0.15
C ASP A 301 -8.75 -27.58 0.14
N THR A 302 -7.95 -26.56 -0.23
CA THR A 302 -6.56 -26.39 0.24
C THR A 302 -6.17 -24.91 0.30
N ILE A 303 -5.18 -24.57 1.12
CA ILE A 303 -4.66 -23.21 1.27
C ILE A 303 -3.17 -23.19 0.92
N VAL A 304 -2.77 -22.23 0.09
CA VAL A 304 -1.38 -21.96 -0.27
C VAL A 304 -0.97 -20.62 0.33
N LEU A 305 0.09 -20.64 1.13
CA LEU A 305 0.63 -19.47 1.83
C LEU A 305 2.00 -19.12 1.24
N ASP A 306 2.20 -17.85 0.87
CA ASP A 306 3.48 -17.33 0.42
C ASP A 306 4.16 -16.49 1.52
N GLU A 307 4.27 -15.17 1.38
CA GLU A 307 4.85 -14.22 2.30
C GLU A 307 4.01 -12.94 2.47
N GLN A 308 4.20 -12.29 3.62
CA GLN A 308 3.73 -10.95 3.97
C GLN A 308 2.20 -10.79 4.10
N CYS A 309 1.77 -10.06 5.13
CA CYS A 309 0.37 -9.85 5.51
C CYS A 309 -0.47 -11.10 5.78
N ILE A 310 0.07 -12.30 5.62
CA ILE A 310 -0.59 -13.55 6.01
C ILE A 310 -0.76 -13.58 7.53
N ARG A 311 -1.98 -13.88 7.99
CA ARG A 311 -2.20 -14.11 9.42
C ARG A 311 -1.42 -15.33 9.91
N VAL A 312 -0.67 -15.16 10.99
CA VAL A 312 0.14 -16.25 11.58
C VAL A 312 -0.72 -17.36 12.20
N ASP A 313 -1.99 -17.09 12.51
CA ASP A 313 -2.95 -18.09 12.97
C ASP A 313 -3.73 -18.76 11.83
N SER A 314 -3.46 -18.45 10.55
CA SER A 314 -4.10 -19.09 9.40
C SER A 314 -3.92 -20.61 9.42
N ILE A 315 -2.70 -21.07 9.75
CA ILE A 315 -2.37 -22.50 9.87
C ILE A 315 -3.21 -23.18 10.97
N GLU A 316 -3.33 -22.54 12.13
CA GLU A 316 -4.12 -23.08 13.25
C GLU A 316 -5.61 -23.18 12.88
N ASN A 317 -6.16 -22.15 12.23
CA ASN A 317 -7.56 -22.13 11.81
C ASN A 317 -7.84 -23.14 10.70
N ALA A 318 -6.93 -23.31 9.74
CA ALA A 318 -7.04 -24.34 8.70
C ALA A 318 -7.00 -25.76 9.29
N LYS A 319 -6.07 -26.01 10.23
CA LYS A 319 -5.97 -27.28 10.96
C LYS A 319 -7.27 -27.66 11.68
N LYS A 320 -7.93 -26.70 12.34
CA LYS A 320 -9.22 -26.93 13.02
C LYS A 320 -10.33 -27.38 12.08
N LEU A 321 -10.22 -27.06 10.79
CA LEU A 321 -11.17 -27.45 9.75
C LEU A 321 -10.71 -28.66 8.93
N GLY A 322 -9.50 -29.18 9.20
CA GLY A 322 -8.90 -30.26 8.40
C GLY A 322 -8.54 -29.84 6.98
N ILE A 323 -8.30 -28.54 6.74
CA ILE A 323 -7.88 -28.00 5.43
C ILE A 323 -6.35 -28.09 5.34
N PRO A 324 -5.79 -28.84 4.37
CA PRO A 324 -4.35 -28.91 4.16
C PRO A 324 -3.75 -27.56 3.77
N VAL A 325 -2.57 -27.26 4.32
CA VAL A 325 -1.82 -26.02 4.04
C VAL A 325 -0.49 -26.30 3.35
N ILE A 326 -0.18 -25.56 2.30
CA ILE A 326 1.10 -25.59 1.61
C ILE A 326 1.78 -24.24 1.80
N THR A 327 2.98 -24.21 2.38
CA THR A 327 3.80 -22.99 2.48
C THR A 327 4.87 -23.00 1.40
N THR A 328 5.08 -21.87 0.72
CA THR A 328 5.99 -21.78 -0.43
C THR A 328 7.16 -20.82 -0.25
N SER A 329 7.18 -20.03 0.83
CA SER A 329 8.23 -19.02 1.08
C SER A 329 9.03 -19.35 2.33
N ASP A 330 10.35 -19.15 2.27
CA ASP A 330 11.27 -19.23 3.41
C ASP A 330 10.93 -18.21 4.52
N LYS A 331 10.27 -17.12 4.16
CA LYS A 331 9.80 -16.08 5.09
C LYS A 331 8.57 -16.53 5.90
N ASN A 332 7.89 -17.59 5.47
CA ASN A 332 6.74 -18.18 6.16
C ASN A 332 6.65 -19.69 5.91
N SER A 333 7.60 -20.46 6.40
CA SER A 333 7.60 -21.93 6.26
C SER A 333 6.56 -22.62 7.14
N GLY A 334 5.93 -21.92 8.10
CA GLY A 334 4.85 -22.45 8.94
C GLY A 334 5.25 -23.53 9.95
N GLY A 335 6.55 -23.84 10.07
CA GLY A 335 7.06 -24.95 10.87
C GLY A 335 6.70 -26.33 10.30
N PHE A 336 6.33 -26.41 9.03
CA PHE A 336 6.03 -27.66 8.35
C PHE A 336 7.30 -28.39 7.91
N GLU A 337 7.16 -29.70 7.68
CA GLU A 337 8.22 -30.52 7.10
C GLU A 337 8.52 -30.08 5.66
N ASP A 338 9.80 -29.97 5.32
CA ASP A 338 10.25 -29.72 3.96
C ASP A 338 10.13 -31.01 3.15
N MET A 339 9.23 -31.01 2.17
CA MET A 339 8.92 -32.18 1.36
C MET A 339 9.43 -32.03 -0.08
N SER A 340 10.36 -31.11 -0.34
CA SER A 340 10.88 -30.80 -1.68
C SER A 340 11.45 -32.02 -2.42
N HIS A 341 11.98 -33.00 -1.70
CA HIS A 341 12.57 -34.21 -2.28
C HIS A 341 11.64 -35.42 -2.33
N GLU A 342 10.43 -35.31 -1.79
CA GLU A 342 9.44 -36.39 -1.85
C GLU A 342 8.64 -36.31 -3.17
N ASP A 343 8.08 -37.46 -3.53
CA ASP A 343 7.13 -37.61 -4.63
C ASP A 343 5.81 -36.87 -4.36
N ALA A 344 5.30 -36.16 -5.37
CA ALA A 344 4.10 -35.33 -5.25
C ALA A 344 2.86 -36.13 -4.83
N ASP A 345 2.65 -37.32 -5.41
CA ASP A 345 1.48 -38.15 -5.08
C ASP A 345 1.53 -38.65 -3.62
N LYS A 346 2.73 -38.96 -3.10
CA LYS A 346 2.88 -39.29 -1.68
C LYS A 346 2.61 -38.09 -0.77
N ILE A 347 3.04 -36.90 -1.15
CA ILE A 347 2.73 -35.67 -0.40
C ILE A 347 1.23 -35.46 -0.35
N VAL A 348 0.57 -35.49 -1.50
CA VAL A 348 -0.88 -35.36 -1.64
C VAL A 348 -1.60 -36.38 -0.78
N LYS A 349 -1.16 -37.63 -0.79
CA LYS A 349 -1.73 -38.69 0.06
C LYS A 349 -1.65 -38.34 1.54
N LYS A 350 -0.47 -37.94 2.04
CA LYS A 350 -0.28 -37.56 3.45
C LYS A 350 -1.18 -36.39 3.86
N LEU A 351 -1.33 -35.39 2.98
CA LEU A 351 -2.19 -34.22 3.20
C LEU A 351 -3.68 -34.62 3.22
N VAL A 352 -4.14 -35.35 2.21
CA VAL A 352 -5.55 -35.73 2.05
C VAL A 352 -6.01 -36.66 3.16
N PHE A 353 -5.19 -37.61 3.61
CA PHE A 353 -5.55 -38.51 4.70
C PHE A 353 -5.35 -37.91 6.10
N GLY A 354 -4.72 -36.73 6.20
CA GLY A 354 -4.50 -36.02 7.45
C GLY A 354 -3.31 -36.54 8.26
N ASP A 355 -2.41 -37.29 7.65
CA ASP A 355 -1.13 -37.70 8.25
C ASP A 355 -0.26 -36.46 8.51
N LEU A 356 -0.32 -35.48 7.59
CA LEU A 356 0.28 -34.17 7.73
C LEU A 356 -0.78 -33.07 7.57
N PRO A 357 -0.84 -32.08 8.46
CA PRO A 357 -1.74 -30.95 8.32
C PRO A 357 -1.27 -29.92 7.28
N GLY A 358 -0.02 -30.03 6.83
CA GLY A 358 0.58 -29.14 5.85
C GLY A 358 2.05 -29.47 5.59
N VAL A 359 2.61 -28.86 4.55
CA VAL A 359 3.98 -29.08 4.06
C VAL A 359 4.64 -27.77 3.63
N TYR A 360 5.97 -27.73 3.69
CA TYR A 360 6.77 -26.67 3.08
C TYR A 360 7.31 -27.14 1.72
N LEU A 361 7.05 -26.36 0.67
CA LEU A 361 7.42 -26.63 -0.72
C LEU A 361 7.93 -25.34 -1.39
N PRO A 362 9.25 -25.05 -1.28
CA PRO A 362 9.89 -23.93 -1.98
C PRO A 362 10.01 -24.12 -3.50
N ASP A 363 9.95 -25.36 -4.00
CA ASP A 363 9.82 -25.65 -5.43
C ASP A 363 8.40 -25.32 -5.88
N LEU A 364 8.26 -24.23 -6.64
CA LEU A 364 6.96 -23.65 -6.99
C LEU A 364 6.19 -24.50 -8.01
N GLU A 365 6.88 -25.15 -8.95
CA GLU A 365 6.26 -26.06 -9.93
C GLU A 365 5.64 -27.25 -9.18
N LYS A 366 6.41 -27.86 -8.28
CA LYS A 366 5.92 -28.95 -7.43
C LYS A 366 4.80 -28.49 -6.48
N ALA A 367 4.91 -27.28 -5.92
CA ALA A 367 3.85 -26.72 -5.09
C ALA A 367 2.54 -26.55 -5.87
N GLY A 368 2.61 -26.13 -7.15
CA GLY A 368 1.48 -26.05 -8.06
C GLY A 368 0.81 -27.41 -8.28
N GLU A 369 1.59 -28.43 -8.63
CA GLU A 369 1.10 -29.81 -8.79
C GLU A 369 0.40 -30.33 -7.51
N VAL A 370 1.08 -30.22 -6.36
CA VAL A 370 0.58 -30.73 -5.08
C VAL A 370 -0.70 -29.97 -4.68
N ALA A 371 -0.75 -28.65 -4.83
CA ALA A 371 -1.93 -27.86 -4.50
C ALA A 371 -3.16 -28.27 -5.32
N VAL A 372 -3.01 -28.40 -6.64
CA VAL A 372 -4.12 -28.80 -7.52
C VAL A 372 -4.62 -30.20 -7.18
N LYS A 373 -3.71 -31.18 -7.10
CA LYS A 373 -4.08 -32.56 -6.75
C LYS A 373 -4.71 -32.64 -5.36
N THR A 374 -4.14 -31.98 -4.34
CA THR A 374 -4.70 -31.97 -2.99
C THR A 374 -6.12 -31.40 -2.97
N ALA A 375 -6.38 -30.27 -3.64
CA ALA A 375 -7.72 -29.68 -3.68
C ALA A 375 -8.74 -30.63 -4.32
N VAL A 376 -8.40 -31.24 -5.46
CA VAL A 376 -9.28 -32.19 -6.17
C VAL A 376 -9.65 -33.37 -5.27
N PHE A 377 -8.66 -34.03 -4.66
CA PHE A 377 -8.92 -35.19 -3.80
C PHE A 377 -9.60 -34.83 -2.48
N MET A 378 -9.30 -33.66 -1.90
CA MET A 378 -10.03 -33.14 -0.74
C MET A 378 -11.51 -32.92 -1.06
N LYS A 379 -11.80 -32.33 -2.23
CA LYS A 379 -13.17 -32.10 -2.69
C LYS A 379 -13.94 -33.40 -2.86
N GLU A 380 -13.32 -34.42 -3.45
CA GLU A 380 -13.91 -35.76 -3.58
C GLU A 380 -14.18 -36.41 -2.23
N LYS A 381 -13.21 -36.36 -1.31
CA LYS A 381 -13.34 -36.90 0.05
C LYS A 381 -14.49 -36.23 0.82
N ASP A 382 -14.70 -34.94 0.61
CA ASP A 382 -15.73 -34.18 1.31
C ASP A 382 -17.13 -34.32 0.69
N LYS A 383 -17.29 -34.86 -0.53
CA LYS A 383 -18.62 -35.20 -1.10
C LYS A 383 -19.37 -36.21 -0.22
N ASP A 384 -18.64 -37.10 0.44
CA ASP A 384 -19.19 -38.15 1.30
C ASP A 384 -19.46 -37.68 2.74
N LYS A 385 -18.94 -36.51 3.12
CA LYS A 385 -19.24 -35.91 4.42
C LYS A 385 -20.50 -35.06 4.30
N LYS A 386 -21.55 -35.41 5.05
CA LYS A 386 -22.57 -34.42 5.40
C LYS A 386 -21.86 -33.32 6.19
N ARG A 387 -21.64 -32.15 5.58
CA ARG A 387 -21.26 -30.95 6.33
C ARG A 387 -22.35 -30.75 7.37
N GLU A 388 -22.03 -31.03 8.64
CA GLU A 388 -22.89 -30.62 9.73
C GLU A 388 -23.13 -29.13 9.54
N LYS A 389 -24.40 -28.73 9.45
CA LYS A 389 -24.74 -27.33 9.65
C LYS A 389 -24.29 -27.04 11.08
N ASN A 390 -23.15 -26.40 11.22
CA ASN A 390 -22.89 -25.59 12.38
C ASN A 390 -23.93 -24.46 12.33
N ASP A 391 -25.15 -24.74 12.78
CA ASP A 391 -26.07 -23.72 13.27
C ASP A 391 -25.46 -23.20 14.58
N LYS A 392 -24.30 -22.53 14.49
CA LYS A 392 -23.66 -21.86 15.63
C LYS A 392 -24.33 -20.51 15.93
N SER A 393 -25.61 -20.39 15.58
CA SER A 393 -26.57 -19.56 16.29
C SER A 393 -26.95 -20.16 17.65
N ASP A 394 -26.11 -21.03 18.23
CA ASP A 394 -26.24 -21.46 19.60
C ASP A 394 -26.18 -20.23 20.52
N CYS A 395 -27.21 -20.08 21.32
CA CYS A 395 -27.34 -19.10 22.37
C CYS A 395 -26.07 -19.02 23.24
N PHE A 396 -25.27 -17.95 23.11
CA PHE A 396 -24.04 -17.78 23.89
C PHE A 396 -24.34 -17.12 25.24
N THR A 397 -23.73 -17.62 26.32
CA THR A 397 -23.83 -16.96 27.62
C THR A 397 -22.76 -15.87 27.76
N CYS A 398 -23.02 -14.70 27.17
CA CYS A 398 -22.19 -13.51 27.39
C CYS A 398 -22.31 -13.05 28.86
N THR A 399 -21.19 -12.68 29.47
CA THR A 399 -21.16 -12.18 30.85
C THR A 399 -21.18 -10.66 30.97
N ASP A 400 -21.23 -9.94 29.84
CA ASP A 400 -21.19 -8.48 29.80
C ASP A 400 -19.95 -7.86 30.50
N CYS A 401 -18.79 -8.52 30.41
CA CYS A 401 -17.56 -8.05 31.05
C CYS A 401 -16.82 -6.91 30.29
N GLY A 402 -17.13 -6.71 29.00
CA GLY A 402 -16.54 -5.64 28.17
C GLY A 402 -15.07 -5.82 27.78
N LEU A 403 -14.44 -6.96 28.09
CA LEU A 403 -13.04 -7.23 27.76
C LEU A 403 -12.80 -7.26 26.24
N CYS A 404 -13.72 -7.85 25.48
CA CYS A 404 -13.67 -7.90 24.02
C CYS A 404 -13.72 -6.50 23.38
N SER A 405 -14.55 -5.59 23.90
CA SER A 405 -14.67 -4.21 23.43
C SER A 405 -13.42 -3.39 23.73
N LYS A 406 -12.84 -3.55 24.93
CA LYS A 406 -11.55 -2.92 25.28
C LYS A 406 -10.41 -3.40 24.40
N ALA A 407 -10.45 -4.65 23.95
CA ALA A 407 -9.42 -5.25 23.11
C ALA A 407 -9.54 -4.87 21.62
N CYS A 408 -10.70 -4.40 21.16
CA CYS A 408 -10.96 -4.17 19.75
C CYS A 408 -10.02 -3.10 19.15
N PRO A 409 -9.27 -3.40 18.08
CA PRO A 409 -8.28 -2.46 17.53
C PRO A 409 -8.90 -1.28 16.75
N VAL A 410 -10.14 -1.44 16.29
CA VAL A 410 -10.88 -0.45 15.48
C VAL A 410 -12.11 0.11 16.20
N GLY A 411 -12.26 -0.17 17.50
CA GLY A 411 -13.31 0.45 18.32
C GLY A 411 -14.73 -0.11 18.12
N VAL A 412 -14.90 -1.22 17.39
CA VAL A 412 -16.16 -2.00 17.44
C VAL A 412 -16.41 -2.42 18.88
N ASP A 413 -17.68 -2.48 19.30
CA ASP A 413 -18.11 -2.95 20.62
C ASP A 413 -18.72 -4.37 20.53
N PRO A 414 -17.90 -5.46 20.58
CA PRO A 414 -18.43 -6.81 20.57
C PRO A 414 -19.34 -7.15 21.74
N GLN A 415 -19.19 -6.51 22.90
CA GLN A 415 -20.12 -6.72 24.00
C GLN A 415 -21.53 -6.28 23.59
N LEU A 416 -21.68 -5.06 23.07
CA LEU A 416 -22.96 -4.53 22.61
C LEU A 416 -23.56 -5.35 21.46
N VAL A 417 -22.73 -5.77 20.50
CA VAL A 417 -23.21 -6.55 19.35
C VAL A 417 -23.65 -7.95 19.78
N ILE A 418 -22.83 -8.69 20.54
CA ILE A 418 -23.15 -10.06 20.98
C ILE A 418 -24.37 -10.07 21.91
N ARG A 419 -24.51 -9.11 22.84
CA ARG A 419 -25.71 -9.06 23.70
C ARG A 419 -26.98 -8.74 22.90
N SER A 420 -26.87 -7.94 21.84
CA SER A 420 -28.00 -7.60 20.97
C SER A 420 -28.41 -8.80 20.10
N ILE A 421 -27.43 -9.54 19.57
CA ILE A 421 -27.65 -10.84 18.91
C ILE A 421 -28.36 -11.80 19.87
N ASN A 422 -27.88 -11.95 21.11
CA ASN A 422 -28.53 -12.80 22.11
C ASN A 422 -29.96 -12.35 22.42
N LYS A 423 -30.24 -11.05 22.55
CA LYS A 423 -31.62 -10.58 22.78
C LYS A 423 -32.57 -10.97 21.65
N ILE A 424 -32.10 -10.96 20.40
CA ILE A 424 -32.92 -11.25 19.22
C ILE A 424 -33.08 -12.76 19.03
N TYR A 425 -31.99 -13.53 19.16
CA TYR A 425 -31.95 -14.94 18.76
C TYR A 425 -31.98 -15.93 19.94
N ASN A 426 -31.61 -15.51 21.16
CA ASN A 426 -31.61 -16.35 22.36
C ASN A 426 -32.82 -16.07 23.26
N LYS A 427 -33.86 -16.92 23.16
CA LYS A 427 -35.10 -16.82 23.94
C LYS A 427 -34.92 -16.94 25.46
N GLU A 428 -33.82 -17.51 25.91
CA GLU A 428 -33.50 -17.68 27.34
C GLU A 428 -32.61 -16.55 27.89
N TYR A 429 -32.16 -15.64 27.01
CA TYR A 429 -31.31 -14.53 27.40
C TYR A 429 -32.06 -13.54 28.29
N LYS A 430 -31.69 -13.51 29.57
CA LYS A 430 -32.15 -12.49 30.52
C LYS A 430 -31.02 -11.48 30.72
N PRO A 431 -31.19 -10.22 30.29
CA PRO A 431 -30.18 -9.20 30.53
C PRO A 431 -29.99 -8.99 32.04
N LYS A 432 -28.74 -8.85 32.48
CA LYS A 432 -28.42 -8.69 33.91
C LYS A 432 -28.65 -7.27 34.44
N LYS A 433 -28.97 -6.31 33.57
CA LYS A 433 -29.20 -4.90 33.89
C LYS A 433 -30.34 -4.37 33.04
N ASP A 434 -31.35 -3.78 33.67
CA ASP A 434 -32.58 -3.31 33.03
C ASP A 434 -32.38 -2.03 32.18
N ASP A 435 -31.27 -1.30 32.34
CA ASP A 435 -30.97 -0.03 31.63
C ASP A 435 -30.00 -0.17 30.43
N LEU A 436 -29.85 -1.37 29.84
CA LEU A 436 -28.88 -1.57 28.74
C LEU A 436 -29.48 -1.29 27.36
N GLU A 437 -28.77 -0.49 26.57
CA GLU A 437 -29.05 -0.24 25.15
C GLU A 437 -28.81 -1.51 24.31
N PHE A 438 -29.70 -1.76 23.35
CA PHE A 438 -29.60 -2.86 22.39
C PHE A 438 -29.73 -2.33 20.97
N LEU A 439 -28.98 -2.94 20.07
CA LEU A 439 -29.02 -2.63 18.65
C LEU A 439 -30.17 -3.37 17.95
N GLY A 440 -30.79 -2.71 16.99
CA GLY A 440 -31.64 -3.36 15.99
C GLY A 440 -30.82 -4.21 15.02
N GLN A 441 -31.51 -5.00 14.18
CA GLN A 441 -30.86 -5.91 13.23
C GLN A 441 -29.98 -5.18 12.21
N GLU A 442 -30.45 -4.04 11.67
CA GLU A 442 -29.67 -3.24 10.71
C GLU A 442 -28.41 -2.65 11.35
N GLU A 443 -28.53 -2.12 12.57
CA GLU A 443 -27.38 -1.57 13.32
C GLU A 443 -26.35 -2.66 13.65
N ILE A 444 -26.79 -3.89 13.97
CA ILE A 444 -25.86 -5.02 14.16
C ILE A 444 -25.05 -5.26 12.88
N LEU A 445 -25.71 -5.31 11.72
CA LEU A 445 -25.05 -5.53 10.44
C LEU A 445 -24.06 -4.39 10.11
N GLU A 446 -24.44 -3.14 10.34
CA GLU A 446 -23.56 -1.99 10.14
C GLU A 446 -22.30 -2.09 11.03
N ARG A 447 -22.47 -2.41 12.32
CA ARG A 447 -21.34 -2.58 13.25
C ARG A 447 -20.44 -3.74 12.85
N ILE A 448 -21.01 -4.86 12.40
CA ILE A 448 -20.22 -5.99 11.88
C ILE A 448 -19.47 -5.59 10.61
N GLY A 449 -20.06 -4.78 9.72
CA GLY A 449 -19.40 -4.28 8.51
C GLY A 449 -18.16 -3.39 8.77
N THR A 450 -18.04 -2.83 9.98
CA THR A 450 -16.83 -2.11 10.41
C THR A 450 -15.77 -3.00 11.06
N CYS A 451 -16.08 -4.28 11.31
CA CYS A 451 -15.16 -5.24 11.89
C CYS A 451 -14.06 -5.61 10.89
N VAL A 452 -12.81 -5.68 11.38
CA VAL A 452 -11.66 -6.17 10.60
C VAL A 452 -11.39 -7.66 10.81
N PHE A 453 -12.33 -8.37 11.46
CA PHE A 453 -12.31 -9.81 11.74
C PHE A 453 -10.97 -10.36 12.28
N CYS A 454 -10.31 -9.61 13.17
CA CYS A 454 -8.96 -9.96 13.62
C CYS A 454 -8.88 -11.10 14.67
N GLY A 455 -10.00 -11.52 15.25
CA GLY A 455 -10.05 -12.55 16.30
C GLY A 455 -9.59 -12.11 17.70
N ARG A 456 -9.07 -10.89 17.87
CA ARG A 456 -8.55 -10.42 19.18
C ARG A 456 -9.60 -10.47 20.30
N CYS A 457 -10.85 -10.17 19.98
CA CYS A 457 -11.97 -10.25 20.92
C CYS A 457 -12.21 -11.66 21.46
N GLU A 458 -11.95 -12.70 20.67
CA GLU A 458 -12.11 -14.11 21.08
C GLU A 458 -11.09 -14.48 22.14
N SER A 459 -9.82 -14.13 21.90
CA SER A 459 -8.71 -14.40 22.84
C SER A 459 -8.84 -13.69 24.20
N TRP A 460 -9.70 -12.66 24.29
CA TRP A 460 -9.97 -11.92 25.53
C TRP A 460 -11.30 -12.32 26.18
N CYS A 461 -12.06 -13.23 25.57
CA CYS A 461 -13.35 -13.66 26.08
C CYS A 461 -13.18 -14.77 27.12
N PRO A 462 -13.55 -14.57 28.40
CA PRO A 462 -13.44 -15.61 29.45
C PRO A 462 -14.48 -16.73 29.30
N LYS A 463 -15.32 -16.66 28.27
CA LYS A 463 -16.34 -17.65 27.90
C LYS A 463 -16.05 -18.30 26.55
N ASP A 464 -14.89 -18.00 25.97
CA ASP A 464 -14.43 -18.56 24.69
C ASP A 464 -15.46 -18.39 23.56
N ILE A 465 -16.22 -17.28 23.57
CA ILE A 465 -17.20 -16.98 22.52
C ILE A 465 -16.44 -16.75 21.20
N PRO A 466 -16.74 -17.51 20.12
CA PRO A 466 -16.06 -17.38 18.83
C PRO A 466 -16.64 -16.20 18.04
N VAL A 467 -16.44 -14.98 18.55
CA VAL A 467 -17.04 -13.73 18.04
C VAL A 467 -16.93 -13.58 16.51
N VAL A 468 -15.79 -13.91 15.90
CA VAL A 468 -15.62 -13.80 14.43
C VAL A 468 -16.51 -14.80 13.70
N SER A 469 -16.64 -16.03 14.20
CA SER A 469 -17.55 -17.01 13.62
C SER A 469 -19.01 -16.58 13.79
N VAL A 470 -19.39 -16.11 14.98
CA VAL A 470 -20.74 -15.58 15.24
C VAL A 470 -21.07 -14.43 14.30
N TYR A 471 -20.14 -13.48 14.15
CA TYR A 471 -20.33 -12.36 13.24
C TYR A 471 -20.44 -12.84 11.79
N SER A 472 -19.61 -13.80 11.38
CA SER A 472 -19.64 -14.33 10.02
C SER A 472 -20.96 -15.05 9.71
N ASP A 473 -21.55 -15.72 10.70
CA ASP A 473 -22.84 -16.39 10.57
C ASP A 473 -23.99 -15.38 10.46
N ILE A 474 -24.00 -14.33 11.32
CA ILE A 474 -24.98 -13.24 11.23
C ILE A 474 -24.84 -12.45 9.92
N TYR A 475 -23.60 -12.28 9.43
CA TYR A 475 -23.28 -11.54 8.20
C TYR A 475 -23.34 -12.40 6.94
N ARG A 476 -23.76 -13.67 7.06
CA ARG A 476 -23.73 -14.66 5.97
C ARG A 476 -24.52 -14.24 4.73
N GLU A 477 -25.67 -13.61 4.92
CA GLU A 477 -26.47 -13.12 3.79
C GLU A 477 -25.72 -12.03 3.02
N SER A 478 -25.09 -11.09 3.73
CA SER A 478 -24.23 -10.06 3.13
C SER A 478 -23.08 -10.70 2.35
N PHE A 479 -22.36 -11.66 2.94
CA PHE A 479 -21.30 -12.40 2.23
C PHE A 479 -21.81 -13.16 1.01
N SER A 480 -23.05 -13.66 1.02
CA SER A 480 -23.63 -14.34 -0.15
C SER A 480 -23.95 -13.40 -1.31
N LYS A 481 -24.06 -12.10 -1.02
CA LYS A 481 -24.29 -11.03 -2.01
C LYS A 481 -23.00 -10.29 -2.39
N ASP A 482 -21.90 -10.52 -1.66
CA ASP A 482 -20.59 -9.91 -1.92
C ASP A 482 -19.95 -10.49 -3.18
N LYS A 483 -20.39 -9.98 -4.33
CA LYS A 483 -19.87 -10.28 -5.66
C LYS A 483 -19.91 -9.02 -6.51
N ALA A 484 -18.74 -8.56 -6.96
CA ALA A 484 -18.57 -7.38 -7.79
C ALA A 484 -17.50 -7.62 -8.87
N LYS A 485 -17.20 -6.57 -9.65
CA LYS A 485 -16.14 -6.57 -10.66
C LYS A 485 -15.04 -5.59 -10.31
N ILE A 486 -13.80 -5.97 -10.56
CA ILE A 486 -12.62 -5.15 -10.32
C ILE A 486 -11.67 -5.21 -11.51
N SER A 487 -11.02 -4.09 -11.83
CA SER A 487 -9.83 -4.11 -12.69
C SER A 487 -8.68 -4.72 -11.87
N PRO A 488 -8.12 -5.89 -12.23
CA PRO A 488 -7.13 -6.57 -11.37
C PRO A 488 -5.80 -5.79 -11.24
N GLY A 489 -5.52 -4.91 -12.20
CA GLY A 489 -4.35 -4.01 -12.16
C GLY A 489 -3.80 -3.77 -13.56
N ARG A 490 -3.82 -2.52 -14.02
CA ARG A 490 -3.40 -2.20 -15.39
C ARG A 490 -1.89 -1.98 -15.56
N GLY A 491 -1.10 -1.97 -14.49
CA GLY A 491 0.32 -1.64 -14.54
C GLY A 491 0.58 -0.15 -14.72
N ALA A 492 1.64 0.18 -15.48
CA ALA A 492 2.14 1.54 -15.59
C ALA A 492 1.19 2.51 -16.32
N ILE A 493 1.24 3.78 -15.92
CA ILE A 493 0.57 4.86 -16.64
C ILE A 493 1.35 5.15 -17.94
N GLN A 494 0.64 5.20 -19.07
CA GLN A 494 1.25 5.36 -20.38
C GLN A 494 1.72 6.80 -20.62
N ASP A 495 2.75 6.98 -21.44
CA ASP A 495 3.29 8.31 -21.72
C ASP A 495 2.28 9.19 -22.49
N ILE A 496 1.39 8.59 -23.28
CA ILE A 496 0.30 9.32 -23.96
C ILE A 496 -0.67 9.95 -22.96
N GLU A 497 -1.03 9.23 -21.89
CA GLU A 497 -1.89 9.76 -20.83
C GLU A 497 -1.18 10.88 -20.08
N ILE A 498 0.12 10.73 -19.79
CA ILE A 498 0.92 11.78 -19.16
C ILE A 498 0.98 13.05 -20.03
N ARG A 499 1.09 12.94 -21.36
CA ARG A 499 1.07 14.10 -22.26
C ARG A 499 -0.27 14.84 -22.20
N GLU A 500 -1.37 14.12 -22.02
CA GLU A 500 -2.72 14.69 -21.94
C GLU A 500 -2.96 15.43 -20.62
N VAL A 501 -2.53 14.84 -19.50
CA VAL A 501 -2.84 15.40 -18.17
C VAL A 501 -1.72 16.24 -17.56
N GLY A 502 -0.49 16.19 -18.09
CA GLY A 502 0.67 16.84 -17.52
C GLY A 502 0.49 18.36 -17.34
N MET A 503 0.04 19.05 -18.39
CA MET A 503 -0.21 20.50 -18.32
C MET A 503 -1.36 20.84 -17.36
N PRO A 504 -2.56 20.25 -17.47
CA PRO A 504 -3.65 20.55 -16.53
C PRO A 504 -3.33 20.26 -15.07
N ILE A 505 -2.57 19.20 -14.74
CA ILE A 505 -2.13 18.90 -13.37
C ILE A 505 -1.20 20.01 -12.84
N VAL A 506 -0.18 20.39 -13.63
CA VAL A 506 0.84 21.37 -13.20
C VAL A 506 0.25 22.75 -13.04
N PHE A 507 -0.70 23.13 -13.89
CA PHE A 507 -1.41 24.39 -13.77
C PHE A 507 -2.51 24.37 -12.70
N GLY A 508 -2.88 23.18 -12.22
CA GLY A 508 -3.89 22.99 -11.18
C GLY A 508 -5.33 22.99 -11.67
N GLU A 509 -5.54 22.93 -12.99
CA GLU A 509 -6.87 22.83 -13.60
C GLU A 509 -7.48 21.44 -13.41
N ILE A 510 -6.64 20.40 -13.41
CA ILE A 510 -6.95 19.16 -12.73
C ILE A 510 -6.62 19.37 -11.24
N PRO A 511 -7.59 19.31 -10.32
CA PRO A 511 -7.39 19.71 -8.93
C PRO A 511 -6.30 18.93 -8.20
N GLY A 512 -6.10 17.67 -8.59
CA GLY A 512 -4.96 16.88 -8.16
C GLY A 512 -5.11 15.40 -8.47
N VAL A 513 -4.07 14.64 -8.12
CA VAL A 513 -4.04 13.18 -8.15
C VAL A 513 -4.15 12.65 -6.71
N ILE A 514 -5.12 11.78 -6.46
CA ILE A 514 -5.31 11.14 -5.16
C ILE A 514 -4.90 9.68 -5.28
N ALA A 515 -4.05 9.22 -4.36
CA ALA A 515 -3.62 7.83 -4.31
C ALA A 515 -4.15 7.11 -3.06
N PRO A 516 -5.39 6.57 -3.07
CA PRO A 516 -5.88 5.71 -2.00
C PRO A 516 -5.16 4.36 -2.08
N VAL A 517 -4.28 4.08 -1.13
CA VAL A 517 -3.42 2.89 -1.13
C VAL A 517 -3.31 2.31 0.27
N GLY A 518 -2.62 1.20 0.42
CA GLY A 518 -2.34 0.60 1.73
C GLY A 518 -3.32 -0.50 2.15
N CYS A 519 -3.49 -0.66 3.45
CA CYS A 519 -4.06 -1.87 4.05
C CYS A 519 -5.53 -1.68 4.47
N SER A 520 -6.12 -2.72 5.08
CA SER A 520 -7.55 -2.78 5.42
C SER A 520 -7.91 -2.54 6.89
N LEU A 521 -7.03 -1.93 7.68
CA LEU A 521 -7.36 -1.51 9.06
C LEU A 521 -8.16 -0.20 9.07
N TRP A 522 -9.28 -0.17 8.36
CA TRP A 522 -10.07 1.05 8.20
C TRP A 522 -10.82 1.39 9.49
N PRO A 523 -10.66 2.61 10.03
CA PRO A 523 -11.31 3.03 11.27
C PRO A 523 -12.85 3.12 11.15
N TRP A 524 -13.36 3.27 9.92
CA TRP A 524 -14.80 3.49 9.63
C TRP A 524 -15.33 2.53 8.56
N GLY A 525 -14.67 1.39 8.37
CA GLY A 525 -15.01 0.42 7.33
C GLY A 525 -14.55 0.82 5.91
N GLY A 526 -14.54 -0.16 5.00
CA GLY A 526 -14.11 0.03 3.61
C GLY A 526 -15.04 0.93 2.80
N LYS A 527 -16.35 0.89 3.08
CA LYS A 527 -17.37 1.74 2.46
C LYS A 527 -17.02 3.23 2.49
N VAL A 528 -16.54 3.71 3.64
CA VAL A 528 -16.19 5.11 3.83
C VAL A 528 -15.04 5.54 2.92
N LEU A 529 -14.11 4.64 2.59
CA LEU A 529 -13.08 4.93 1.59
C LEU A 529 -13.73 5.18 0.22
N GLY A 530 -14.66 4.32 -0.20
CA GLY A 530 -15.43 4.48 -1.44
C GLY A 530 -16.17 5.82 -1.49
N GLU A 531 -16.87 6.19 -0.43
CA GLU A 531 -17.59 7.47 -0.32
C GLU A 531 -16.66 8.69 -0.42
N ILE A 532 -15.50 8.64 0.24
CA ILE A 532 -14.49 9.71 0.14
C ILE A 532 -14.04 9.83 -1.31
N ILE A 533 -13.66 8.71 -1.93
CA ILE A 533 -13.07 8.70 -3.28
C ILE A 533 -14.09 9.08 -4.35
N GLU A 534 -15.33 8.63 -4.23
CA GLU A 534 -16.42 9.00 -5.15
C GLU A 534 -16.69 10.50 -5.15
N GLU A 535 -16.62 11.17 -3.99
CA GLU A 535 -16.74 12.63 -3.91
C GLU A 535 -15.64 13.35 -4.72
N PHE A 536 -14.41 12.83 -4.71
CA PHE A 536 -13.30 13.45 -5.45
C PHE A 536 -13.28 13.09 -6.94
N LEU A 537 -13.75 11.89 -7.32
CA LEU A 537 -13.99 11.53 -8.72
C LEU A 537 -15.02 12.50 -9.35
N ASN A 538 -16.13 12.76 -8.66
CA ASN A 538 -17.13 13.75 -9.10
C ASN A 538 -16.61 15.20 -9.19
N ARG A 539 -15.45 15.47 -8.58
CA ARG A 539 -14.77 16.77 -8.60
C ARG A 539 -13.60 16.80 -9.57
N ASN A 540 -13.54 15.86 -10.52
CA ASN A 540 -12.52 15.80 -11.56
C ASN A 540 -11.09 15.59 -11.05
N TYR A 541 -10.91 15.03 -9.84
CA TYR A 541 -9.62 14.51 -9.44
C TYR A 541 -9.29 13.24 -10.22
N ILE A 542 -8.01 12.97 -10.43
CA ILE A 542 -7.56 11.65 -10.93
C ILE A 542 -7.33 10.76 -9.71
N VAL A 543 -7.85 9.53 -9.73
CA VAL A 543 -7.62 8.57 -8.65
C VAL A 543 -6.79 7.41 -9.17
N ALA A 544 -5.65 7.16 -8.53
CA ALA A 544 -4.78 6.01 -8.82
C ALA A 544 -4.63 5.15 -7.56
N THR A 545 -5.14 3.92 -7.59
CA THR A 545 -5.27 3.03 -6.43
C THR A 545 -4.47 1.75 -6.61
N SER A 546 -4.19 1.06 -5.50
CA SER A 546 -3.52 -0.24 -5.48
C SER A 546 -3.91 -1.07 -4.25
N GLY A 547 -3.58 -2.36 -4.27
CA GLY A 547 -3.66 -3.25 -3.11
C GLY A 547 -5.05 -3.34 -2.46
N CYS A 548 -5.11 -3.43 -1.13
CA CYS A 548 -6.38 -3.59 -0.41
C CYS A 548 -7.33 -2.39 -0.59
N SER A 549 -6.80 -1.18 -0.78
CA SER A 549 -7.62 -0.01 -1.10
C SER A 549 -8.32 -0.17 -2.46
N ALA A 550 -7.62 -0.68 -3.47
CA ALA A 550 -8.23 -0.96 -4.77
C ALA A 550 -9.38 -1.96 -4.69
N MET A 551 -9.22 -3.00 -3.86
CA MET A 551 -10.28 -3.98 -3.58
C MET A 551 -11.51 -3.36 -2.91
N ALA A 552 -11.29 -2.48 -1.92
CA ALA A 552 -12.37 -1.80 -1.21
C ALA A 552 -13.18 -0.82 -2.09
N LEU A 553 -12.60 -0.33 -3.19
CA LEU A 553 -13.31 0.50 -4.16
C LEU A 553 -14.18 -0.32 -5.13
N ALA A 554 -13.98 -1.64 -5.19
CA ALA A 554 -14.83 -2.56 -5.96
C ALA A 554 -15.97 -3.16 -5.13
N THR A 555 -15.75 -3.37 -3.83
CA THR A 555 -16.76 -3.89 -2.91
C THR A 555 -16.51 -3.41 -1.47
N ASP A 556 -17.60 -3.14 -0.75
CA ASP A 556 -17.63 -2.69 0.64
C ASP A 556 -18.22 -3.73 1.61
N TYR A 557 -18.01 -5.02 1.34
CA TYR A 557 -18.64 -6.17 2.02
C TYR A 557 -20.15 -6.37 1.71
N SER A 558 -20.84 -5.39 1.12
CA SER A 558 -22.27 -5.51 0.78
C SER A 558 -22.52 -5.97 -0.66
N GLY A 559 -21.50 -5.93 -1.52
CA GLY A 559 -21.62 -6.18 -2.96
C GLY A 559 -22.34 -5.08 -3.75
N THR A 560 -22.72 -3.97 -3.12
CA THR A 560 -23.55 -2.93 -3.76
C THR A 560 -22.78 -1.70 -4.23
N HIS A 561 -21.54 -1.50 -3.76
CA HIS A 561 -20.73 -0.35 -4.11
C HIS A 561 -19.56 -0.76 -5.01
N ASN A 562 -19.65 -0.45 -6.31
CA ASN A 562 -18.57 -0.67 -7.27
C ASN A 562 -18.27 0.63 -8.03
N LEU A 563 -17.07 1.17 -7.85
CA LEU A 563 -16.64 2.37 -8.57
C LEU A 563 -16.06 2.08 -9.95
N TYR A 564 -15.55 0.87 -10.21
CA TYR A 564 -14.92 0.53 -11.49
C TYR A 564 -15.92 0.43 -12.65
N GLU A 565 -17.20 0.17 -12.36
CA GLU A 565 -18.26 0.18 -13.37
C GLU A 565 -18.81 1.59 -13.64
N LYS A 566 -18.55 2.54 -12.74
CA LYS A 566 -19.04 3.93 -12.85
C LYS A 566 -18.03 4.87 -13.51
N TYR A 567 -16.73 4.62 -13.32
CA TYR A 567 -15.66 5.53 -13.72
C TYR A 567 -14.66 4.83 -14.65
N GLY A 568 -14.08 5.58 -15.60
CA GLY A 568 -13.15 5.02 -16.58
C GLY A 568 -11.78 4.68 -15.99
N GLY A 569 -11.05 3.77 -16.66
CA GLY A 569 -9.70 3.30 -16.26
C GLY A 569 -8.52 4.09 -16.84
N ARG A 570 -8.77 5.15 -17.63
CA ARG A 570 -7.74 6.05 -18.17
C ARG A 570 -7.26 7.01 -17.10
N PHE A 571 -5.96 7.31 -17.03
CA PHE A 571 -5.38 8.29 -16.12
C PHE A 571 -5.76 9.72 -16.57
N ALA A 572 -6.99 10.12 -16.23
CA ALA A 572 -7.62 11.36 -16.64
C ALA A 572 -8.52 11.90 -15.52
N ALA A 573 -8.95 13.16 -15.66
CA ALA A 573 -9.81 13.82 -14.70
C ALA A 573 -11.13 13.05 -14.49
N GLY A 574 -11.49 12.77 -13.25
CA GLY A 574 -12.73 12.06 -12.89
C GLY A 574 -12.69 10.54 -13.09
N ASN A 575 -11.51 9.97 -13.33
CA ASN A 575 -11.33 8.53 -13.56
C ASN A 575 -10.63 7.81 -12.40
N LEU A 576 -10.87 6.50 -12.34
CA LEU A 576 -10.35 5.58 -11.34
C LEU A 576 -9.43 4.54 -11.98
N VAL A 577 -8.16 4.59 -11.63
CA VAL A 577 -7.10 3.74 -12.16
C VAL A 577 -6.63 2.76 -11.08
N ASN A 578 -6.86 1.46 -11.23
CA ASN A 578 -6.15 0.46 -10.43
C ASN A 578 -4.84 0.07 -11.11
N VAL A 579 -3.70 0.46 -10.52
CA VAL A 579 -2.38 0.10 -11.06
C VAL A 579 -1.99 -1.35 -10.75
N GLY A 580 -2.60 -1.98 -9.73
CA GLY A 580 -2.39 -3.38 -9.39
C GLY A 580 -2.07 -3.60 -7.91
N SER A 581 -1.17 -4.55 -7.64
CA SER A 581 -0.81 -4.94 -6.28
C SER A 581 0.04 -3.88 -5.57
N CYS A 582 0.50 -4.20 -4.36
CA CYS A 582 1.23 -3.30 -3.48
C CYS A 582 2.51 -2.76 -4.14
N VAL A 583 3.19 -3.58 -4.93
CA VAL A 583 4.42 -3.20 -5.68
C VAL A 583 4.13 -2.30 -6.88
N ALA A 584 2.90 -2.31 -7.40
CA ALA A 584 2.47 -1.41 -8.46
C ALA A 584 2.33 0.06 -7.99
N ASN A 585 2.46 0.36 -6.70
CA ASN A 585 2.56 1.75 -6.21
C ASN A 585 3.72 2.52 -6.85
N SER A 586 4.77 1.82 -7.31
CA SER A 586 5.86 2.41 -8.09
C SER A 586 5.38 3.11 -9.36
N HIS A 587 4.26 2.68 -9.96
CA HIS A 587 3.66 3.33 -11.14
C HIS A 587 2.95 4.65 -10.80
N ILE A 588 2.49 4.82 -9.55
CA ILE A 588 1.84 6.04 -9.10
C ILE A 588 2.89 7.16 -8.95
N THR A 589 4.00 6.88 -8.26
CA THR A 589 5.12 7.82 -8.21
C THR A 589 5.83 7.94 -9.55
N GLY A 590 5.89 6.84 -10.32
CA GLY A 590 6.31 6.84 -11.71
C GLY A 590 5.52 7.83 -12.57
N ALA A 591 4.21 7.95 -12.39
CA ALA A 591 3.40 8.95 -13.10
C ALA A 591 3.81 10.39 -12.74
N ALA A 592 4.07 10.69 -11.46
CA ALA A 592 4.54 12.03 -11.05
C ALA A 592 5.94 12.35 -11.64
N ILE A 593 6.84 11.36 -11.64
CA ILE A 593 8.17 11.45 -12.25
C ILE A 593 8.05 11.68 -13.78
N LYS A 594 7.17 10.93 -14.44
CA LYS A 594 6.87 11.09 -15.88
C LYS A 594 6.28 12.45 -16.20
N VAL A 595 5.41 13.04 -15.37
CA VAL A 595 4.93 14.42 -15.59
C VAL A 595 6.10 15.40 -15.61
N ALA A 596 7.03 15.30 -14.66
CA ALA A 596 8.23 16.15 -14.65
C ALA A 596 9.11 15.93 -15.90
N ASN A 597 9.32 14.69 -16.31
CA ASN A 597 10.17 14.37 -17.46
C ASN A 597 9.51 14.68 -18.82
N ILE A 598 8.28 14.23 -19.05
CA ILE A 598 7.60 14.31 -20.36
C ILE A 598 7.03 15.71 -20.60
N PHE A 599 6.26 16.24 -19.65
CA PHE A 599 5.63 17.54 -19.82
C PHE A 599 6.64 18.68 -19.60
N ALA A 600 7.41 18.63 -18.51
CA ALA A 600 8.35 19.70 -18.19
C ALA A 600 9.78 19.49 -18.71
N LYS A 601 10.03 18.40 -19.45
CA LYS A 601 11.34 18.10 -20.08
C LYS A 601 12.50 18.11 -19.08
N ARG A 602 12.22 17.73 -17.83
CA ARG A 602 13.24 17.61 -16.78
C ARG A 602 14.07 16.35 -17.00
N LYS A 603 15.39 16.47 -16.82
CA LYS A 603 16.29 15.34 -16.95
C LYS A 603 16.04 14.35 -15.83
N LEU A 604 15.95 13.07 -16.19
CA LEU A 604 15.57 12.01 -15.27
C LEU A 604 16.80 11.30 -14.68
N ARG A 605 17.78 10.98 -15.52
CA ARG A 605 18.96 10.17 -15.19
C ARG A 605 19.65 10.62 -13.91
N ALA A 606 19.51 9.86 -12.82
CA ALA A 606 20.21 10.11 -11.55
C ALA A 606 20.01 11.54 -10.98
N ASN A 607 18.81 12.11 -11.15
CA ASN A 607 18.54 13.53 -10.87
C ASN A 607 17.43 13.74 -9.83
N TYR A 608 17.46 12.93 -8.76
CA TYR A 608 16.39 12.83 -7.78
C TYR A 608 15.92 14.17 -7.20
N GLU A 609 16.85 15.00 -6.72
CA GLU A 609 16.57 16.29 -6.09
C GLU A 609 15.74 17.23 -6.99
N GLU A 610 16.08 17.34 -8.28
CA GLU A 610 15.37 18.24 -9.20
C GLU A 610 13.95 17.76 -9.48
N ILE A 611 13.75 16.45 -9.64
CA ILE A 611 12.42 15.88 -9.85
C ILE A 611 11.56 16.00 -8.59
N ALA A 612 12.14 15.74 -7.42
CA ALA A 612 11.44 15.90 -6.14
C ALA A 612 11.03 17.37 -5.88
N ASP A 613 11.93 18.32 -6.17
CA ASP A 613 11.61 19.75 -6.12
C ASP A 613 10.48 20.14 -7.09
N TYR A 614 10.51 19.59 -8.30
CA TYR A 614 9.44 19.80 -9.28
C TYR A 614 8.10 19.27 -8.75
N CYS A 615 8.06 18.04 -8.26
CA CYS A 615 6.87 17.41 -7.69
C CYS A 615 6.30 18.24 -6.52
N LEU A 616 7.15 18.64 -5.56
CA LEU A 616 6.75 19.44 -4.40
C LEU A 616 6.11 20.78 -4.80
N ASN A 617 6.67 21.45 -5.80
CA ASN A 617 6.26 22.82 -6.13
C ASN A 617 5.15 22.90 -7.21
N ARG A 618 4.90 21.83 -7.97
CA ARG A 618 4.07 21.87 -9.19
C ARG A 618 3.03 20.76 -9.30
N ILE A 619 3.27 19.58 -8.74
CA ILE A 619 2.36 18.44 -8.94
C ILE A 619 1.41 18.33 -7.77
N GLY A 620 0.17 18.79 -7.96
CA GLY A 620 -0.90 18.64 -6.98
C GLY A 620 -1.26 17.17 -6.83
N ALA A 621 -0.80 16.54 -5.75
CA ALA A 621 -1.05 15.14 -5.46
C ALA A 621 -1.07 14.88 -3.96
N VAL A 622 -1.76 13.81 -3.53
CA VAL A 622 -1.78 13.36 -2.15
C VAL A 622 -1.95 11.84 -2.07
N GLY A 623 -1.13 11.19 -1.26
CA GLY A 623 -1.33 9.79 -0.87
C GLY A 623 -2.35 9.68 0.26
N LEU A 624 -3.23 8.70 0.22
CA LEU A 624 -4.21 8.42 1.27
C LEU A 624 -4.06 6.96 1.73
N VAL A 625 -3.59 6.78 2.97
CA VAL A 625 -3.52 5.48 3.63
C VAL A 625 -4.53 5.47 4.77
N LEU A 626 -5.79 5.24 4.44
CA LEU A 626 -6.87 5.26 5.43
C LEU A 626 -6.77 4.06 6.39
N GLY A 627 -6.48 2.87 5.86
CA GLY A 627 -6.27 1.65 6.65
C GLY A 627 -4.80 1.43 6.98
N THR A 628 -4.33 2.03 8.08
CA THR A 628 -2.93 1.95 8.52
C THR A 628 -2.64 0.63 9.26
N TYR A 629 -1.72 -0.18 8.73
CA TYR A 629 -1.35 -1.47 9.33
C TYR A 629 0.13 -1.82 9.13
N SER A 630 0.58 -2.01 7.87
CA SER A 630 1.88 -2.63 7.59
C SER A 630 3.03 -1.63 7.56
N GLN A 631 4.24 -2.14 7.85
CA GLN A 631 5.51 -1.45 7.65
C GLN A 631 5.73 -1.04 6.18
N LYS A 632 5.19 -1.83 5.22
CA LYS A 632 5.23 -1.52 3.78
C LYS A 632 4.53 -0.20 3.45
N ALA A 633 3.42 0.10 4.11
CA ALA A 633 2.77 1.40 3.94
C ALA A 633 3.67 2.57 4.41
N VAL A 634 4.48 2.34 5.45
CA VAL A 634 5.41 3.35 5.98
C VAL A 634 6.54 3.63 4.99
N SER A 635 7.13 2.59 4.38
CA SER A 635 8.18 2.76 3.37
C SER A 635 7.64 3.43 2.10
N ILE A 636 6.49 3.00 1.59
CA ILE A 636 5.81 3.63 0.44
C ILE A 636 5.60 5.12 0.71
N GLY A 637 5.05 5.46 1.88
CA GLY A 637 4.80 6.84 2.27
C GLY A 637 6.07 7.67 2.36
N ASN A 638 7.17 7.13 2.91
CA ASN A 638 8.44 7.85 2.95
C ASN A 638 9.01 8.13 1.55
N GLY A 639 8.78 7.24 0.57
CA GLY A 639 9.16 7.50 -0.83
C GLY A 639 8.36 8.66 -1.44
N CYS A 640 7.04 8.66 -1.24
CA CYS A 640 6.18 9.78 -1.64
C CYS A 640 6.62 11.10 -1.00
N MET A 641 6.85 11.10 0.32
CA MET A 641 7.29 12.28 1.06
C MET A 641 8.63 12.80 0.56
N ARG A 642 9.59 11.91 0.24
CA ARG A 642 10.88 12.34 -0.30
C ARG A 642 10.75 12.96 -1.70
N LEU A 643 9.77 12.55 -2.50
CA LEU A 643 9.41 13.21 -3.76
C LEU A 643 8.60 14.51 -3.55
N GLY A 644 8.33 14.93 -2.32
CA GLY A 644 7.52 16.11 -2.04
C GLY A 644 6.01 15.89 -2.22
N ILE A 645 5.56 14.64 -2.23
CA ILE A 645 4.14 14.27 -2.31
C ILE A 645 3.63 14.01 -0.88
N PRO A 646 2.64 14.79 -0.40
CA PRO A 646 2.13 14.64 0.95
C PRO A 646 1.33 13.35 1.13
N VAL A 647 1.32 12.82 2.36
CA VAL A 647 0.59 11.60 2.73
C VAL A 647 -0.37 11.86 3.89
N ILE A 648 -1.63 11.49 3.72
CA ILE A 648 -2.64 11.45 4.77
C ILE A 648 -2.75 10.02 5.29
N TRP A 649 -2.59 9.86 6.60
CA TRP A 649 -2.79 8.61 7.31
C TRP A 649 -4.15 8.62 8.01
N GLY A 650 -4.83 7.48 8.04
CA GLY A 650 -5.96 7.29 8.95
C GLY A 650 -5.52 7.34 10.42
N PRO A 651 -6.45 7.37 11.40
CA PRO A 651 -6.16 7.68 12.80
C PRO A 651 -5.12 6.77 13.46
N SER A 652 -5.06 5.50 13.08
CA SER A 652 -4.05 4.56 13.58
C SER A 652 -2.62 4.88 13.10
N GLY A 653 -2.45 5.79 12.14
CA GLY A 653 -1.17 6.24 11.61
C GLY A 653 -0.26 6.88 12.66
N ILE A 654 -0.81 7.41 13.76
CA ILE A 654 -0.02 7.86 14.92
C ILE A 654 0.94 6.76 15.43
N LYS A 655 0.58 5.48 15.26
CA LYS A 655 1.39 4.32 15.69
C LYS A 655 2.68 4.16 14.87
N TYR A 656 2.82 4.87 13.74
CA TYR A 656 4.05 4.96 12.95
C TYR A 656 5.05 6.01 13.46
N ARG A 657 4.78 6.55 14.65
CA ARG A 657 5.68 7.34 15.49
C ARG A 657 5.90 8.78 15.07
N LYS A 658 5.65 9.16 13.82
CA LYS A 658 5.86 10.54 13.38
C LYS A 658 4.82 11.05 12.38
N GLU A 659 4.59 12.36 12.45
CA GLU A 659 4.05 13.19 11.37
C GLU A 659 5.13 14.17 10.88
N LEU A 660 4.97 14.75 9.70
CA LEU A 660 5.84 15.81 9.17
C LEU A 660 4.96 17.03 8.90
N LEU A 661 4.90 17.93 9.87
CA LEU A 661 3.97 19.04 9.93
C LEU A 661 4.71 20.37 9.79
N SER A 662 4.07 21.34 9.13
CA SER A 662 4.50 22.73 9.23
C SER A 662 3.83 23.42 10.41
N ASP A 663 4.41 24.53 10.83
CA ASP A 663 3.88 25.47 11.80
C ASP A 663 4.02 26.93 11.29
N GLU A 664 3.64 27.90 12.12
CA GLU A 664 3.76 29.34 11.79
C GLU A 664 5.23 29.80 11.63
N THR A 665 6.19 29.04 12.16
CA THR A 665 7.62 29.34 12.08
C THR A 665 8.31 28.71 10.87
N SER A 666 7.59 27.92 10.08
CA SER A 666 8.14 27.18 8.95
C SER A 666 8.50 28.10 7.79
N ASP A 667 9.64 27.83 7.14
CA ASP A 667 10.14 28.63 6.02
C ASP A 667 9.46 28.24 4.69
N TRP A 668 8.64 29.16 4.18
CA TRP A 668 7.95 29.07 2.89
C TRP A 668 8.69 29.78 1.76
N GLY A 669 9.93 30.21 2.01
CA GLY A 669 10.83 30.77 1.02
C GLY A 669 11.21 29.76 -0.05
N VAL A 670 11.10 30.19 -1.30
CA VAL A 670 11.62 29.49 -2.49
C VAL A 670 12.42 30.48 -3.33
N TYR A 671 13.34 29.98 -4.14
CA TYR A 671 13.98 30.77 -5.17
C TYR A 671 13.07 30.86 -6.40
N ASP A 672 13.09 32.02 -7.06
CA ASP A 672 12.65 32.15 -8.45
C ASP A 672 13.77 31.64 -9.36
N SER A 673 13.51 30.61 -10.16
CA SER A 673 14.54 29.97 -10.99
C SER A 673 15.18 30.92 -12.03
N PHE A 674 14.49 32.01 -12.38
CA PHE A 674 15.00 33.00 -13.33
C PHE A 674 15.88 34.07 -12.68
N SER A 675 15.44 34.69 -11.58
CA SER A 675 16.20 35.77 -10.93
C SER A 675 17.12 35.31 -9.81
N GLY A 676 16.87 34.15 -9.21
CA GLY A 676 17.54 33.69 -7.98
C GLY A 676 17.08 34.42 -6.71
N GLU A 677 16.11 35.34 -6.81
CA GLU A 677 15.53 36.02 -5.66
C GLU A 677 14.61 35.10 -4.86
N LYS A 678 14.52 35.32 -3.55
CA LYS A 678 13.64 34.54 -2.67
C LYS A 678 12.24 35.16 -2.57
N PHE A 679 11.22 34.31 -2.67
CA PHE A 679 9.82 34.66 -2.47
C PHE A 679 9.17 33.69 -1.50
N ASP A 680 8.30 34.20 -0.63
CA ASP A 680 7.39 33.36 0.15
C ASP A 680 6.26 32.88 -0.78
N VAL A 681 6.03 31.57 -0.88
CA VAL A 681 4.94 30.98 -1.68
C VAL A 681 3.73 30.52 -0.87
N GLY A 682 3.81 30.60 0.46
CA GLY A 682 2.77 30.13 1.37
C GLY A 682 2.80 28.61 1.59
N PRO A 683 1.89 28.12 2.45
CA PRO A 683 1.89 26.74 2.94
C PRO A 683 1.34 25.72 1.93
N CYS A 684 2.01 25.53 0.80
CA CYS A 684 1.53 24.72 -0.34
C CYS A 684 2.54 23.64 -0.78
N PRO A 685 2.39 22.36 -0.38
CA PRO A 685 1.42 21.83 0.59
C PRO A 685 1.77 22.21 2.02
N GLU A 686 0.76 22.29 2.89
CA GLU A 686 0.92 22.67 4.30
C GLU A 686 1.66 21.58 5.10
N HIS A 687 1.32 20.32 4.89
CA HIS A 687 1.94 19.20 5.58
C HIS A 687 2.48 18.20 4.58
N LEU A 688 3.54 17.49 4.96
CA LEU A 688 4.10 16.40 4.17
C LEU A 688 3.62 15.04 4.68
N SER A 689 3.31 14.93 5.97
CA SER A 689 2.61 13.78 6.54
C SER A 689 1.63 14.25 7.62
N TYR A 690 0.36 13.85 7.49
CA TYR A 690 -0.72 14.25 8.39
C TYR A 690 -1.57 13.04 8.81
N VAL A 691 -1.87 12.91 10.10
CA VAL A 691 -2.80 11.89 10.59
C VAL A 691 -4.19 12.50 10.76
N ALA A 692 -5.11 12.09 9.89
CA ALA A 692 -6.51 12.49 9.98
C ALA A 692 -7.22 11.73 11.10
N LYS A 693 -8.05 12.43 11.89
CA LYS A 693 -8.77 11.83 13.03
C LYS A 693 -10.17 11.39 12.67
N THR A 694 -10.78 12.03 11.67
CA THR A 694 -12.16 11.82 11.22
C THR A 694 -12.26 11.76 9.70
N LYS A 695 -13.39 11.31 9.17
CA LYS A 695 -13.68 11.33 7.73
C LYS A 695 -13.66 12.77 7.23
N GLU A 696 -14.25 13.66 8.01
CA GLU A 696 -14.36 15.10 7.78
C GLU A 696 -12.98 15.73 7.61
N ASP A 697 -12.01 15.38 8.47
CA ASP A 697 -10.62 15.83 8.35
C ASP A 697 -10.01 15.41 7.01
N VAL A 698 -10.23 14.17 6.58
CA VAL A 698 -9.73 13.67 5.28
C VAL A 698 -10.34 14.49 4.14
N MET A 699 -11.65 14.73 4.17
CA MET A 699 -12.35 15.51 3.15
C MET A 699 -11.79 16.93 3.03
N ILE A 700 -11.45 17.58 4.14
CA ILE A 700 -10.89 18.93 4.15
C ILE A 700 -9.42 18.95 3.69
N MET A 701 -8.63 17.96 4.14
CA MET A 701 -7.19 17.97 3.92
C MET A 701 -6.77 17.56 2.51
N ILE A 702 -7.51 16.69 1.83
CA ILE A 702 -7.20 16.30 0.44
C ILE A 702 -7.06 17.52 -0.50
N PRO A 703 -8.06 18.42 -0.64
CA PRO A 703 -7.94 19.56 -1.54
C PRO A 703 -6.88 20.56 -1.06
N LYS A 704 -6.75 20.77 0.26
CA LYS A 704 -5.75 21.67 0.84
C LYS A 704 -4.33 21.22 0.49
N LEU A 705 -4.04 19.93 0.65
CA LEU A 705 -2.73 19.33 0.38
C LEU A 705 -2.46 19.13 -1.11
N CYS A 706 -3.43 19.38 -2.01
CA CYS A 706 -3.21 19.40 -3.46
C CYS A 706 -2.84 20.79 -4.01
N ILE A 707 -2.94 21.85 -3.21
CA ILE A 707 -2.52 23.21 -3.61
C ILE A 707 -1.00 23.25 -3.75
N ARG A 708 -0.50 23.90 -4.81
CA ARG A 708 0.93 23.98 -5.13
C ARG A 708 1.35 25.41 -5.41
N ALA A 709 2.59 25.75 -5.08
CA ALA A 709 3.15 27.08 -5.29
C ALA A 709 2.95 27.59 -6.73
N SER A 710 3.08 26.69 -7.70
CA SER A 710 3.06 27.00 -9.14
C SER A 710 1.68 26.97 -9.81
N ASP A 711 0.58 26.70 -9.08
CA ASP A 711 -0.76 26.71 -9.69
C ASP A 711 -0.96 28.00 -10.49
N ASN A 712 -1.52 27.94 -11.70
CA ASN A 712 -1.90 29.17 -12.39
C ASN A 712 -3.11 29.80 -11.68
N PHE A 713 -3.55 30.99 -12.11
CA PHE A 713 -4.68 31.66 -11.44
C PHE A 713 -5.97 30.82 -11.49
N LYS A 714 -6.26 30.18 -12.64
CA LYS A 714 -7.46 29.37 -12.85
C LYS A 714 -7.43 28.09 -12.00
N GLY A 715 -6.32 27.38 -11.98
CA GLY A 715 -6.13 26.19 -11.16
C GLY A 715 -6.17 26.51 -9.68
N ARG A 716 -5.58 27.64 -9.26
CA ARG A 716 -5.70 28.09 -7.87
C ARG A 716 -7.16 28.38 -7.49
N GLN A 717 -7.92 29.05 -8.36
CA GLN A 717 -9.36 29.27 -8.14
C GLN A 717 -10.12 27.94 -7.96
N ILE A 718 -9.87 26.96 -8.82
CA ILE A 718 -10.51 25.64 -8.76
C ILE A 718 -10.18 24.94 -7.42
N LYS A 719 -8.90 24.86 -7.06
CA LYS A 719 -8.47 24.19 -5.82
C LYS A 719 -8.99 24.90 -4.56
N LEU A 720 -8.96 26.22 -4.53
CA LEU A 720 -9.52 27.01 -3.43
C LEU A 720 -11.04 26.82 -3.33
N ALA A 721 -11.77 26.80 -4.44
CA ALA A 721 -13.20 26.55 -4.44
C ALA A 721 -13.52 25.16 -3.84
N HIS A 722 -12.80 24.12 -4.23
CA HIS A 722 -12.97 22.79 -3.65
C HIS A 722 -12.64 22.75 -2.16
N TRP A 723 -11.53 23.37 -1.73
CA TRP A 723 -11.15 23.38 -0.32
C TRP A 723 -12.16 24.15 0.55
N ILE A 724 -12.60 25.33 0.11
CA ILE A 724 -13.59 26.14 0.84
C ILE A 724 -14.92 25.39 0.94
N ASP A 725 -15.36 24.74 -0.15
CA ASP A 725 -16.57 23.92 -0.14
C ASP A 725 -16.45 22.74 0.85
N MET A 726 -15.34 22.00 0.84
CA MET A 726 -15.10 20.94 1.82
C MET A 726 -15.11 21.48 3.25
N TYR A 727 -14.45 22.61 3.49
CA TYR A 727 -14.40 23.25 4.80
C TYR A 727 -15.81 23.59 5.31
N ARG A 728 -16.62 24.26 4.49
CA ARG A 728 -18.00 24.64 4.84
C ARG A 728 -18.90 23.46 5.16
N ARG A 729 -18.71 22.33 4.49
CA ARG A 729 -19.51 21.12 4.70
C ARG A 729 -19.08 20.32 5.92
N PHE A 730 -17.78 20.31 6.23
CA PHE A 730 -17.21 19.33 7.16
C PHE A 730 -16.50 19.90 8.38
N SER A 731 -16.20 21.21 8.45
CA SER A 731 -15.50 21.77 9.63
C SER A 731 -16.41 21.89 10.86
N GLY A 732 -17.73 21.93 10.66
CA GLY A 732 -18.70 22.22 11.71
C GLY A 732 -18.89 23.71 12.02
N ASP A 733 -18.13 24.60 11.37
CA ASP A 733 -18.17 26.05 11.62
C ASP A 733 -19.32 26.78 10.90
N GLY A 734 -20.13 26.04 10.13
CA GLY A 734 -21.29 26.56 9.42
C GLY A 734 -21.07 26.82 7.93
N LYS A 735 -22.19 26.99 7.22
CA LYS A 735 -22.23 27.02 5.74
C LYS A 735 -21.49 28.19 5.08
N ASN A 736 -21.22 29.26 5.84
CA ASN A 736 -20.52 30.45 5.37
C ASN A 736 -19.11 30.57 5.98
N ALA A 737 -18.62 29.51 6.64
CA ALA A 737 -17.28 29.54 7.22
C ALA A 737 -16.21 29.56 6.13
N LEU A 738 -15.10 30.23 6.42
CA LEU A 738 -13.89 30.22 5.61
C LEU A 738 -12.73 29.66 6.43
N PRO A 739 -11.81 28.91 5.82
CA PRO A 739 -10.61 28.45 6.52
C PRO A 739 -9.82 29.64 7.10
N GLY A 740 -9.45 29.56 8.38
CA GLY A 740 -8.82 30.67 9.10
C GLY A 740 -7.50 31.16 8.49
N ASP A 741 -6.80 30.28 7.77
CA ASP A 741 -5.54 30.48 7.09
C ASP A 741 -5.67 30.70 5.57
N LEU A 742 -6.89 30.82 5.04
CA LEU A 742 -7.16 30.99 3.61
C LEU A 742 -6.33 32.11 2.95
N HIS A 743 -6.11 33.21 3.67
CA HIS A 743 -5.32 34.35 3.23
C HIS A 743 -3.86 34.00 2.86
N ARG A 744 -3.32 32.88 3.37
CA ARG A 744 -1.96 32.42 3.05
C ARG A 744 -1.88 31.69 1.70
N PHE A 745 -3.01 31.27 1.14
CA PHE A 745 -3.11 30.54 -0.13
C PHE A 745 -3.54 31.43 -1.30
N ILE A 746 -3.93 32.68 -1.05
CA ILE A 746 -4.31 33.66 -2.07
C ILE A 746 -3.11 34.57 -2.33
N ARG A 747 -2.59 34.56 -3.55
CA ARG A 747 -1.42 35.37 -3.94
C ARG A 747 -1.84 36.70 -4.50
N GLN A 748 -2.90 36.71 -5.31
CA GLN A 748 -3.47 37.89 -5.96
C GLN A 748 -5.00 37.77 -5.99
N GLU A 749 -5.71 38.87 -6.27
CA GLU A 749 -7.17 38.85 -6.37
C GLU A 749 -7.69 37.89 -7.45
N THR A 750 -6.89 37.62 -8.48
CA THR A 750 -7.21 36.67 -9.55
C THR A 750 -7.23 35.21 -9.10
N ASP A 751 -6.64 34.89 -7.94
CA ASP A 751 -6.73 33.54 -7.36
C ASP A 751 -8.09 33.30 -6.68
N ILE A 752 -8.87 34.35 -6.41
CA ILE A 752 -10.12 34.25 -5.65
C ILE A 752 -11.20 33.61 -6.54
N PRO A 753 -11.89 32.54 -6.09
CA PRO A 753 -13.02 31.97 -6.82
C PRO A 753 -14.09 33.02 -7.12
N MET A 754 -14.49 33.14 -8.38
CA MET A 754 -15.36 34.23 -8.85
C MET A 754 -16.68 34.32 -8.08
N THR A 755 -17.29 33.17 -7.74
CA THR A 755 -18.57 33.09 -7.03
C THR A 755 -18.49 33.49 -5.56
N LEU A 756 -17.27 33.55 -4.99
CA LEU A 756 -17.01 33.87 -3.58
C LEU A 756 -16.21 35.17 -3.41
N LYS A 757 -16.10 35.97 -4.48
CA LYS A 757 -15.14 37.07 -4.55
C LYS A 757 -15.34 38.11 -3.46
N ASP A 758 -16.56 38.60 -3.28
CA ASP A 758 -16.85 39.68 -2.34
C ASP A 758 -16.60 39.25 -0.90
N GLU A 759 -17.09 38.07 -0.52
CA GLU A 759 -16.91 37.48 0.81
C GLU A 759 -15.43 37.27 1.15
N ILE A 760 -14.65 36.71 0.22
CA ILE A 760 -13.22 36.45 0.44
C ILE A 760 -12.45 37.77 0.50
N LEU A 761 -12.77 38.77 -0.32
CA LEU A 761 -12.13 40.08 -0.24
C LEU A 761 -12.35 40.74 1.13
N ASP A 762 -13.54 40.63 1.70
CA ASP A 762 -13.83 41.15 3.04
C ASP A 762 -13.06 40.38 4.13
N PHE A 763 -12.97 39.05 4.01
CA PHE A 763 -12.09 38.23 4.87
C PHE A 763 -10.61 38.65 4.78
N LEU A 764 -10.10 38.88 3.57
CA LEU A 764 -8.72 39.29 3.33
C LEU A 764 -8.40 40.67 3.92
N LYS A 765 -9.34 41.63 3.81
CA LYS A 765 -9.22 42.95 4.46
C LYS A 765 -9.08 42.79 5.99
N GLY A 766 -9.90 41.93 6.59
CA GLY A 766 -9.84 41.63 8.03
C GLY A 766 -8.52 40.99 8.48
N LYS A 767 -7.79 40.31 7.58
CA LYS A 767 -6.47 39.71 7.82
C LYS A 767 -5.29 40.64 7.48
N GLY A 768 -5.55 41.87 7.02
CA GLY A 768 -4.49 42.80 6.59
C GLY A 768 -3.68 42.28 5.39
N TRP A 769 -4.28 41.42 4.57
CA TRP A 769 -3.62 40.79 3.43
C TRP A 769 -3.24 41.82 2.36
N LYS A 770 -2.10 41.59 1.68
CA LYS A 770 -1.64 42.39 0.55
C LYS A 770 -1.27 41.47 -0.62
N PRO A 771 -1.61 41.84 -1.87
CA PRO A 771 -1.28 41.03 -3.03
C PRO A 771 0.24 40.89 -3.21
N LYS A 772 0.67 39.69 -3.60
CA LYS A 772 2.07 39.40 -3.92
C LYS A 772 2.45 40.08 -5.23
N LYS A 773 3.62 40.74 -5.23
CA LYS A 773 4.15 41.48 -6.39
C LYS A 773 4.44 40.58 -7.59
N LYS A 774 4.86 39.34 -7.34
CA LYS A 774 5.23 38.35 -8.36
C LYS A 774 4.88 36.95 -7.86
N ASN A 775 4.40 36.11 -8.76
CA ASN A 775 4.37 34.67 -8.57
C ASN A 775 5.69 34.12 -9.12
N PRO A 776 6.57 33.55 -8.26
CA PRO A 776 7.87 33.06 -8.73
C PRO A 776 7.71 31.82 -9.62
N ASP A 777 8.75 31.48 -10.36
CA ASP A 777 8.97 30.12 -10.84
C ASP A 777 9.72 29.32 -9.75
N PRO A 778 9.02 28.59 -8.87
CA PRO A 778 9.57 28.20 -7.58
C PRO A 778 10.54 27.01 -7.70
N THR A 779 11.60 27.07 -6.89
CA THR A 779 12.49 25.94 -6.60
C THR A 779 13.14 26.13 -5.22
N LEU A 780 13.40 25.03 -4.51
CA LEU A 780 14.25 25.00 -3.31
C LEU A 780 15.73 24.81 -3.64
N VAL A 781 16.02 24.41 -4.88
CA VAL A 781 17.33 23.96 -5.31
C VAL A 781 18.07 25.11 -5.98
N ARG A 782 19.00 25.74 -5.25
CA ARG A 782 19.71 26.93 -5.74
C ARG A 782 20.45 26.71 -7.06
N ARG A 783 21.03 25.51 -7.28
CA ARG A 783 21.74 25.18 -8.54
C ARG A 783 20.85 25.18 -9.79
N LEU A 784 19.52 25.20 -9.63
CA LEU A 784 18.57 25.30 -10.74
C LEU A 784 18.26 26.76 -11.12
N CYS A 785 18.72 27.73 -10.33
CA CYS A 785 18.62 29.14 -10.67
C CYS A 785 19.57 29.48 -11.82
N ARG A 786 19.16 30.37 -12.73
CA ARG A 786 19.97 30.78 -13.89
C ARG A 786 21.14 31.71 -13.54
N THR A 787 21.22 32.16 -12.29
CA THR A 787 22.13 33.21 -11.80
C THR A 787 23.11 32.72 -10.75
#